data_AF-A0A8H8SYK2-F1
#
_entry.id   AF-A0A8H8SYK2-F1
#
_cell.length_a   1.000
_cell.length_b   1.000
_cell.length_c   1.000
_cell.angle_alpha   90.00
_cell.angle_beta   90.00
_cell.angle_gamma   90.00
#
_symmetry.space_group_name_H-M   'P 1'
#
loop_
_entity.id
_entity.type
_entity.pdbx_description
1 polymer ?
#
loop_
_entity_poly.entity_id
_entity_poly.type
_entity_poly.pdbx_seq_one_letter_code
_entity_poly.pdbx_strand_id
1 'polypeptide(L)'
;MASYTVARRPESASLSPVNEEGNDGNDDIMTGSRDTGKQPARPVDERTPLFSSSEREAMRRDMSDDDSSYDTIPLPDMTYSQVMRSFSLVPLTCIWVLIGLGCLISFAWAPCPDDPHWNPRYPYKPNVRAFLVGAAGWIVAYACRGPLYFIVTFGGRWASLTSVLLASFLSVGVQEILRLGVLMLLNIHLHAWHGHPHWIPHPIPQDRAFRDVWWVAMGWMTSEATLSVFQGYDQLALYKELFDARDQDEERLKDNNANGLHYGSVASRSAPLGTPDDDIKRGTTVSPPDTSYEEEFAQSIQFRDREALELVYGVPLPNIPVFISCLQRVDAQILSLGLTLLISIAYVSTDRPLEIRTLIFGLVVLLHSLLTVVWAELLPRVGIHITLAMAKSTTLSTSAVKAQLNFNNLKTLVFAYFIATHCIKSYRHLRARGLIATILELWELVAKRVLTLALRLPAAQRKVETEMAKAKKDIEGKLVKSGPNIVRHLALPVQGRTMEWIDAEMARMDTECGGGDTWKQGKLSGAVYHGGDDMEEIIVNAFKRYVVSNPLHPDVFPAIRKMEAEVVAMCLRMYNHPNGAGTTTSGGTESILMSCKTHREWARDVKGITEPEMIIPVTAHAAFDKAGKYFGIKIHHIPVDPYTRQVDIRHVRRAINSNTIMLVGSAVNFPDGCMDDIEALGALARKYRVGLHVDCCLGSFIVPFLEKLGYDAPRFDFRVEGVTAISCDTHKYGFAPKGSSVIMYRSADLRRYQYYLNPTWTGGVYASPSMSGSRPGSLIAGAWAAMQYMGQSGYEASCHDIVECRRKIENAIRQDIPELRVLGKPVASVVAFAAAETPEGEKLNVLEVGDLMSHRGWHLNALSNPAAVHIACTRLTVPMADQFIADLKDCIAEAHGKPAGKGNMVALYGLGNSSAVGPALVSRLATMFLDTLYKA
;
A
#
# COMPACT_ATOMS: atom_id res chain seq x y z
N MET A 1 -21.68 3.53 -45.66
CA MET A 1 -23.10 3.42 -46.06
C MET A 1 -23.78 4.76 -45.81
N ALA A 2 -24.94 5.01 -46.43
CA ALA A 2 -25.78 6.20 -46.18
C ALA A 2 -26.17 6.28 -44.69
N SER A 3 -26.25 7.44 -44.02
CA SER A 3 -26.84 8.75 -44.38
C SER A 3 -28.36 8.75 -44.38
N TYR A 4 -28.95 9.46 -43.41
CA TYR A 4 -30.26 10.11 -43.48
C TYR A 4 -30.23 11.40 -42.65
N THR A 5 -31.06 12.37 -43.00
CA THR A 5 -30.89 13.81 -42.72
C THR A 5 -32.26 14.50 -42.53
N VAL A 6 -32.27 15.78 -42.11
CA VAL A 6 -33.41 16.74 -42.12
C VAL A 6 -34.38 16.65 -40.92
N ALA A 7 -34.94 17.72 -40.31
CA ALA A 7 -34.48 19.11 -40.08
C ALA A 7 -35.41 19.87 -39.06
N ARG A 8 -34.94 21.04 -38.57
CA ARG A 8 -35.61 22.36 -38.32
C ARG A 8 -37.16 22.44 -38.46
N ARG A 9 -37.94 23.32 -37.80
CA ARG A 9 -37.84 24.51 -36.88
C ARG A 9 -39.32 24.91 -36.52
N PRO A 10 -39.66 26.04 -35.86
CA PRO A 10 -38.92 26.98 -35.00
C PRO A 10 -39.63 27.05 -33.60
N GLU A 11 -40.09 28.12 -32.90
CA GLU A 11 -39.96 29.62 -32.89
C GLU A 11 -40.33 30.16 -31.48
N SER A 12 -40.00 31.43 -31.18
CA SER A 12 -40.53 32.44 -30.20
C SER A 12 -41.31 32.06 -28.88
N ALA A 13 -41.36 32.88 -27.82
CA ALA A 13 -41.02 34.30 -27.65
C ALA A 13 -40.45 34.62 -26.22
N SER A 14 -39.98 35.85 -26.04
CA SER A 14 -39.42 36.42 -24.80
C SER A 14 -40.32 37.49 -24.18
N LEU A 15 -40.29 37.67 -22.84
CA LEU A 15 -39.96 38.94 -22.16
C LEU A 15 -40.09 38.88 -20.62
N SER A 16 -39.27 39.68 -19.94
CA SER A 16 -39.32 40.11 -18.51
C SER A 16 -39.80 41.60 -18.48
N PRO A 17 -39.61 42.48 -17.45
CA PRO A 17 -38.97 42.41 -16.11
C PRO A 17 -39.80 43.13 -14.99
N VAL A 18 -39.17 43.91 -14.07
CA VAL A 18 -39.73 44.94 -13.12
C VAL A 18 -40.40 44.36 -11.84
N ASN A 19 -40.17 44.81 -10.58
CA ASN A 19 -39.37 45.91 -9.94
C ASN A 19 -38.83 45.48 -8.53
N GLU A 20 -37.87 46.13 -7.81
CA GLU A 20 -37.89 47.39 -6.99
C GLU A 20 -39.02 47.48 -5.93
N GLU A 21 -38.89 48.02 -4.69
CA GLU A 21 -37.75 48.53 -3.86
C GLU A 21 -38.16 48.69 -2.36
N GLY A 22 -37.18 48.75 -1.43
CA GLY A 22 -37.22 49.45 -0.12
C GLY A 22 -38.16 48.96 1.03
N ASN A 23 -38.13 49.53 2.26
CA ASN A 23 -37.00 50.10 3.06
C ASN A 23 -37.39 50.28 4.57
N ASP A 24 -36.39 50.47 5.46
CA ASP A 24 -36.45 51.00 6.86
C ASP A 24 -37.27 50.24 7.95
N GLY A 25 -36.94 50.30 9.26
CA GLY A 25 -35.81 50.91 9.99
C GLY A 25 -35.96 50.87 11.55
N ASN A 26 -34.89 51.19 12.30
CA ASN A 26 -34.82 51.49 13.77
C ASN A 26 -35.13 50.31 14.76
N ASP A 27 -34.86 50.29 16.10
CA ASP A 27 -33.89 50.89 17.07
C ASP A 27 -34.07 50.16 18.44
N ASP A 28 -33.26 50.27 19.52
CA ASP A 28 -31.79 50.35 19.74
C ASP A 28 -31.46 50.16 21.27
N ILE A 29 -30.17 50.07 21.65
CA ILE A 29 -29.53 50.37 22.97
C ILE A 29 -29.72 49.43 24.22
N MET A 30 -28.63 48.68 24.50
CA MET A 30 -27.83 48.57 25.76
C MET A 30 -28.40 48.16 27.17
N THR A 31 -27.90 47.01 27.65
CA THR A 31 -27.28 46.74 28.99
C THR A 31 -28.05 46.81 30.33
N GLY A 32 -27.74 45.87 31.25
CA GLY A 32 -28.11 45.96 32.69
C GLY A 32 -27.77 44.68 33.48
N SER A 33 -27.26 44.80 34.71
CA SER A 33 -26.21 43.90 35.27
C SER A 33 -26.31 43.59 36.78
N ARG A 34 -25.53 42.61 37.27
CA ARG A 34 -25.25 42.21 38.69
C ARG A 34 -26.39 41.41 39.37
N ASP A 35 -26.21 40.39 40.22
CA ASP A 35 -25.11 39.74 41.01
C ASP A 35 -25.40 39.79 42.54
N THR A 36 -24.75 38.91 43.33
CA THR A 36 -24.93 38.55 44.76
C THR A 36 -26.10 37.57 45.07
N GLY A 37 -25.98 36.62 46.02
CA GLY A 37 -24.77 36.16 46.74
C GLY A 37 -25.00 35.09 47.84
N LYS A 38 -24.12 34.07 47.88
CA LYS A 38 -23.68 33.21 49.03
C LYS A 38 -24.67 32.61 50.06
N GLN A 39 -24.77 31.25 50.04
CA GLN A 39 -24.54 30.26 51.15
C GLN A 39 -25.32 30.35 52.50
N PRO A 40 -25.27 29.33 53.40
CA PRO A 40 -24.76 27.94 53.32
C PRO A 40 -25.84 26.86 53.63
N ALA A 41 -25.45 25.61 53.90
CA ALA A 41 -26.34 24.44 54.00
C ALA A 41 -26.51 23.84 55.43
N ARG A 42 -27.49 22.93 55.58
CA ARG A 42 -27.49 21.82 56.56
C ARG A 42 -28.03 20.52 55.92
N PRO A 43 -27.58 19.33 56.35
CA PRO A 43 -28.06 18.02 55.85
C PRO A 43 -29.05 17.34 56.82
N VAL A 44 -29.76 16.29 56.36
CA VAL A 44 -29.91 14.95 57.01
C VAL A 44 -31.00 14.10 56.32
N ASP A 45 -30.68 12.80 56.17
CA ASP A 45 -31.51 11.62 55.80
C ASP A 45 -32.29 11.57 54.46
N GLU A 46 -32.37 10.34 53.93
CA GLU A 46 -32.93 10.02 52.60
C GLU A 46 -33.84 8.76 52.66
N ARG A 47 -34.44 8.51 53.83
CA ARG A 47 -35.31 7.34 54.11
C ARG A 47 -36.78 7.69 54.40
N THR A 48 -37.30 8.71 53.72
CA THR A 48 -38.72 9.08 53.80
C THR A 48 -39.43 8.71 52.49
N PRO A 49 -40.38 7.75 52.47
CA PRO A 49 -41.20 7.51 51.28
C PRO A 49 -42.10 8.72 51.03
N LEU A 50 -42.14 9.20 49.79
CA LEU A 50 -42.69 10.51 49.41
C LEU A 50 -44.21 10.70 49.58
N PHE A 51 -44.96 9.66 49.96
CA PHE A 51 -46.41 9.74 50.25
C PHE A 51 -46.81 8.77 51.37
N SER A 52 -47.67 9.26 52.26
CA SER A 52 -48.29 8.54 53.38
C SER A 52 -49.29 7.47 52.92
N SER A 53 -49.68 6.58 53.83
CA SER A 53 -50.75 5.60 53.58
C SER A 53 -52.09 6.27 53.30
N SER A 54 -52.41 7.37 53.98
CA SER A 54 -53.61 8.18 53.77
C SER A 54 -53.70 8.76 52.35
N GLU A 55 -52.59 9.22 51.78
CA GLU A 55 -52.56 9.76 50.41
C GLU A 55 -52.75 8.64 49.37
N ARG A 56 -52.23 7.43 49.63
CA ARG A 56 -52.46 6.25 48.77
C ARG A 56 -53.89 5.73 48.82
N GLU A 57 -54.61 5.95 49.91
CA GLU A 57 -56.04 5.66 49.96
C GLU A 57 -56.89 6.76 49.32
N ALA A 58 -56.50 8.03 49.40
CA ALA A 58 -57.15 9.11 48.66
C ALA A 58 -57.05 8.85 47.14
N MET A 59 -55.85 8.54 46.66
CA MET A 59 -55.59 8.20 45.25
C MET A 59 -56.28 6.90 44.77
N ARG A 60 -56.89 6.12 45.68
CA ARG A 60 -57.72 4.93 45.39
C ARG A 60 -59.23 5.18 45.52
N ARG A 61 -59.66 6.39 45.91
CA ARG A 61 -61.09 6.75 46.06
C ARG A 61 -61.63 7.67 44.97
N ASP A 62 -60.76 8.27 44.15
CA ASP A 62 -61.13 9.10 42.99
C ASP A 62 -61.19 8.31 41.65
N MET A 63 -60.90 7.00 41.64
CA MET A 63 -61.30 6.13 40.53
C MET A 63 -62.74 5.68 40.75
N SER A 64 -63.69 6.38 40.12
CA SER A 64 -65.08 5.92 39.98
C SER A 64 -65.19 4.81 38.94
N ASP A 65 -66.10 3.86 39.16
CA ASP A 65 -66.41 2.76 38.24
C ASP A 65 -67.13 3.27 36.96
N ASP A 66 -66.37 3.77 35.99
CA ASP A 66 -66.86 4.09 34.63
C ASP A 66 -65.91 3.47 33.58
N ASP A 67 -66.19 2.22 33.23
CA ASP A 67 -65.33 1.36 32.39
C ASP A 67 -65.58 1.60 30.89
N SER A 68 -65.14 2.76 30.39
CA SER A 68 -65.07 3.01 28.94
C SER A 68 -64.04 4.10 28.54
N SER A 69 -63.47 3.95 27.34
CA SER A 69 -62.56 4.90 26.67
C SER A 69 -61.31 5.35 27.45
N TYR A 70 -60.27 4.50 27.45
CA TYR A 70 -58.94 5.03 27.13
C TYR A 70 -58.88 5.25 25.61
N ASP A 71 -58.77 6.52 25.17
CA ASP A 71 -58.62 6.89 23.75
C ASP A 71 -57.22 6.49 23.21
N THR A 72 -57.00 5.19 23.01
CA THR A 72 -55.90 4.73 22.16
C THR A 72 -56.21 5.16 20.72
N ILE A 73 -55.41 6.08 20.18
CA ILE A 73 -55.51 6.51 18.77
C ILE A 73 -55.56 5.26 17.89
N PRO A 74 -56.62 5.04 17.09
CA PRO A 74 -56.86 3.76 16.44
C PRO A 74 -55.71 3.38 15.52
N LEU A 75 -55.35 2.09 15.53
CA LEU A 75 -54.39 1.51 14.57
C LEU A 75 -54.90 1.67 13.13
N PRO A 76 -54.01 1.72 12.13
CA PRO A 76 -54.41 1.94 10.75
C PRO A 76 -55.23 0.75 10.25
N ASP A 77 -56.14 1.01 9.31
CA ASP A 77 -57.13 0.08 8.76
C ASP A 77 -56.48 -0.93 7.77
N MET A 78 -55.50 -1.66 8.30
CA MET A 78 -54.52 -2.50 7.61
C MET A 78 -54.02 -3.59 8.58
N THR A 79 -53.77 -4.80 8.09
CA THR A 79 -53.09 -5.85 8.87
C THR A 79 -51.61 -5.51 9.10
N TYR A 80 -51.00 -6.09 10.15
CA TYR A 80 -49.55 -5.93 10.41
C TYR A 80 -48.68 -6.29 9.19
N SER A 81 -49.05 -7.33 8.43
CA SER A 81 -48.34 -7.72 7.20
C SER A 81 -48.41 -6.64 6.12
N GLN A 82 -49.53 -5.91 6.00
CA GLN A 82 -49.65 -4.80 5.05
C GLN A 82 -48.85 -3.57 5.49
N VAL A 83 -48.83 -3.24 6.79
CA VAL A 83 -47.98 -2.16 7.34
C VAL A 83 -46.50 -2.45 7.07
N MET A 84 -46.04 -3.67 7.36
CA MET A 84 -44.66 -4.10 7.10
C MET A 84 -44.30 -4.12 5.60
N ARG A 85 -45.24 -4.50 4.72
CA ARG A 85 -45.06 -4.39 3.25
C ARG A 85 -44.91 -2.94 2.81
N SER A 86 -45.74 -2.03 3.32
CA SER A 86 -45.61 -0.60 3.04
C SER A 86 -44.26 -0.07 3.52
N PHE A 87 -43.83 -0.41 4.75
CA PHE A 87 -42.55 0.04 5.31
C PHE A 87 -41.32 -0.48 4.53
N SER A 88 -41.45 -1.56 3.75
CA SER A 88 -40.39 -2.01 2.84
C SER A 88 -40.00 -0.98 1.76
N LEU A 89 -40.83 0.03 1.50
CA LEU A 89 -40.47 1.18 0.68
C LEU A 89 -39.31 2.00 1.27
N VAL A 90 -39.14 2.05 2.60
CA VAL A 90 -38.09 2.84 3.25
C VAL A 90 -36.67 2.36 2.88
N PRO A 91 -36.29 1.08 3.06
CA PRO A 91 -34.99 0.59 2.57
C PRO A 91 -34.84 0.68 1.06
N LEU A 92 -35.92 0.51 0.29
CA LEU A 92 -35.87 0.70 -1.17
C LEU A 92 -35.52 2.15 -1.52
N THR A 93 -36.15 3.15 -0.89
CA THR A 93 -35.78 4.57 -1.06
C THR A 93 -34.32 4.82 -0.69
N CYS A 94 -33.84 4.32 0.45
CA CYS A 94 -32.43 4.44 0.85
C CYS A 94 -31.47 3.89 -0.22
N ILE A 95 -31.80 2.74 -0.82
CA ILE A 95 -31.01 2.09 -1.87
C ILE A 95 -31.06 2.90 -3.17
N TRP A 96 -32.24 3.37 -3.59
CA TRP A 96 -32.40 4.20 -4.80
C TRP A 96 -31.63 5.53 -4.71
N VAL A 97 -31.63 6.19 -3.55
CA VAL A 97 -30.82 7.39 -3.30
C VAL A 97 -29.33 7.09 -3.39
N LEU A 98 -28.87 6.00 -2.76
CA LEU A 98 -27.45 5.59 -2.82
C LEU A 98 -27.00 5.25 -4.25
N ILE A 99 -27.82 4.54 -5.01
CA ILE A 99 -27.55 4.27 -6.44
C ILE A 99 -27.54 5.59 -7.22
N GLY A 100 -28.52 6.47 -7.01
CA GLY A 100 -28.61 7.78 -7.65
C GLY A 100 -27.38 8.65 -7.41
N LEU A 101 -26.94 8.81 -6.16
CA LEU A 101 -25.77 9.61 -5.78
C LEU A 101 -24.44 8.96 -6.23
N GLY A 102 -24.36 7.62 -6.26
CA GLY A 102 -23.23 6.89 -6.82
C GLY A 102 -23.14 7.03 -8.36
N CYS A 103 -24.28 7.08 -9.05
CA CYS A 103 -24.36 7.38 -10.47
C CYS A 103 -24.07 8.86 -10.77
N LEU A 104 -24.53 9.80 -9.93
CA LEU A 104 -24.38 11.24 -10.15
C LEU A 104 -22.90 11.66 -10.27
N ILE A 105 -22.06 11.21 -9.32
CA ILE A 105 -20.60 11.46 -9.33
C ILE A 105 -19.87 10.77 -10.49
N SER A 106 -20.49 9.78 -11.11
CA SER A 106 -19.95 9.03 -12.25
C SER A 106 -20.38 9.63 -13.60
N PHE A 107 -21.62 10.09 -13.74
CA PHE A 107 -22.22 10.49 -15.02
C PHE A 107 -22.44 12.01 -15.20
N ALA A 108 -22.87 12.73 -14.16
CA ALA A 108 -23.12 14.18 -14.26
C ALA A 108 -21.81 14.99 -14.19
N TRP A 109 -20.84 14.49 -13.42
CA TRP A 109 -19.48 15.02 -13.38
C TRP A 109 -18.52 13.92 -13.83
N ALA A 110 -18.24 13.86 -15.13
CA ALA A 110 -17.25 12.92 -15.65
C ALA A 110 -15.83 13.27 -15.15
N PRO A 111 -14.98 12.27 -14.85
CA PRO A 111 -13.56 12.51 -14.54
C PRO A 111 -12.80 13.05 -15.77
N CYS A 112 -11.72 13.79 -15.52
CA CYS A 112 -10.86 14.32 -16.57
C CYS A 112 -10.16 13.20 -17.37
N PRO A 113 -10.03 13.30 -18.71
CA PRO A 113 -9.20 12.40 -19.51
C PRO A 113 -7.75 12.25 -19.06
N ASP A 114 -7.18 13.24 -18.37
CA ASP A 114 -5.81 13.25 -17.87
C ASP A 114 -5.64 12.50 -16.52
N ASP A 115 -6.72 12.03 -15.89
CA ASP A 115 -6.62 11.19 -14.68
C ASP A 115 -6.10 9.78 -15.07
N PRO A 116 -5.01 9.26 -14.47
CA PRO A 116 -4.48 7.92 -14.77
C PRO A 116 -5.41 6.76 -14.36
N HIS A 117 -6.60 7.04 -13.83
CA HIS A 117 -7.68 6.10 -13.57
C HIS A 117 -8.93 6.35 -14.43
N TRP A 118 -8.87 7.30 -15.38
CA TRP A 118 -9.89 7.52 -16.40
C TRP A 118 -10.01 6.31 -17.34
N ASN A 119 -11.23 6.02 -17.80
CA ASN A 119 -11.49 4.95 -18.74
C ASN A 119 -12.63 5.34 -19.70
N PRO A 120 -12.41 5.41 -21.02
CA PRO A 120 -13.45 5.82 -21.98
C PRO A 120 -14.62 4.81 -22.10
N ARG A 121 -14.52 3.62 -21.48
CA ARG A 121 -15.59 2.60 -21.47
C ARG A 121 -16.36 2.50 -20.14
N TYR A 122 -15.89 3.15 -19.07
CA TYR A 122 -16.53 3.11 -17.75
C TYR A 122 -16.31 4.45 -17.03
N PRO A 123 -17.36 5.14 -16.57
CA PRO A 123 -17.19 6.29 -15.70
C PRO A 123 -16.49 5.89 -14.39
N TYR A 124 -15.96 6.89 -13.69
CA TYR A 124 -15.00 6.77 -12.57
C TYR A 124 -15.21 5.54 -11.67
N LYS A 125 -14.17 4.70 -11.54
CA LYS A 125 -14.20 3.48 -10.73
C LYS A 125 -14.55 3.81 -9.27
N PRO A 126 -15.58 3.19 -8.67
CA PRO A 126 -15.94 3.45 -7.27
C PRO A 126 -14.78 3.26 -6.29
N ASN A 127 -14.53 4.26 -5.44
CA ASN A 127 -13.47 4.18 -4.44
C ASN A 127 -13.96 3.42 -3.18
N VAL A 128 -13.96 2.09 -3.30
CA VAL A 128 -14.32 1.16 -2.21
C VAL A 128 -13.49 1.40 -0.94
N ARG A 129 -12.24 1.86 -1.04
CA ARG A 129 -11.41 2.18 0.14
C ARG A 129 -11.95 3.42 0.87
N ALA A 130 -12.26 4.49 0.15
CA ALA A 130 -12.84 5.69 0.75
C ALA A 130 -14.20 5.38 1.40
N PHE A 131 -15.05 4.62 0.72
CA PHE A 131 -16.33 4.15 1.23
C PHE A 131 -16.20 3.35 2.54
N LEU A 132 -15.36 2.30 2.57
CA LEU A 132 -15.20 1.45 3.75
C LEU A 132 -14.62 2.20 4.96
N VAL A 133 -13.71 3.16 4.73
CA VAL A 133 -13.13 3.96 5.82
C VAL A 133 -14.12 5.04 6.31
N GLY A 134 -14.93 5.63 5.42
CA GLY A 134 -16.05 6.51 5.80
C GLY A 134 -17.09 5.79 6.67
N ALA A 135 -17.48 4.58 6.27
CA ALA A 135 -18.37 3.72 7.05
C ALA A 135 -17.77 3.38 8.44
N ALA A 136 -16.50 2.99 8.49
CA ALA A 136 -15.82 2.70 9.75
C ALA A 136 -15.74 3.93 10.67
N GLY A 137 -15.53 5.13 10.12
CA GLY A 137 -15.54 6.39 10.87
C GLY A 137 -16.89 6.66 11.55
N TRP A 138 -18.00 6.49 10.82
CA TRP A 138 -19.34 6.62 11.40
C TRP A 138 -19.62 5.58 12.49
N ILE A 139 -19.23 4.31 12.27
CA ILE A 139 -19.44 3.22 13.24
C ILE A 139 -18.71 3.52 14.56
N VAL A 140 -17.48 4.03 14.51
CA VAL A 140 -16.74 4.46 15.72
C VAL A 140 -17.43 5.66 16.39
N ALA A 141 -17.85 6.67 15.61
CA ALA A 141 -18.53 7.84 16.16
C ALA A 141 -19.88 7.50 16.82
N TYR A 142 -20.64 6.57 16.24
CA TYR A 142 -21.87 6.04 16.83
C TYR A 142 -21.59 5.27 18.12
N ALA A 143 -20.57 4.39 18.15
CA ALA A 143 -20.18 3.64 19.34
C ALA A 143 -19.75 4.54 20.51
N CYS A 144 -19.24 5.75 20.25
CA CYS A 144 -18.91 6.73 21.28
C CYS A 144 -20.14 7.38 21.95
N ARG A 145 -21.35 7.35 21.35
CA ARG A 145 -22.53 8.06 21.88
C ARG A 145 -22.91 7.66 23.31
N GLY A 146 -23.01 6.36 23.59
CA GLY A 146 -23.34 5.85 24.92
C GLY A 146 -22.33 6.27 25.99
N PRO A 147 -21.01 6.02 25.80
CA PRO A 147 -19.96 6.50 26.69
C PRO A 147 -19.96 8.02 26.91
N LEU A 148 -20.19 8.84 25.87
CA LEU A 148 -20.28 10.29 26.00
C LEU A 148 -21.48 10.72 26.87
N TYR A 149 -22.66 10.14 26.64
CA TYR A 149 -23.84 10.41 27.46
C TYR A 149 -23.62 10.02 28.94
N PHE A 150 -22.99 8.86 29.18
CA PHE A 150 -22.61 8.43 30.52
C PHE A 150 -21.63 9.41 31.18
N ILE A 151 -20.60 9.88 30.48
CA ILE A 151 -19.64 10.87 30.99
C ILE A 151 -20.32 12.20 31.35
N VAL A 152 -21.27 12.67 30.55
CA VAL A 152 -22.02 13.91 30.81
C VAL A 152 -22.99 13.78 31.99
N THR A 153 -23.53 12.58 32.24
CA THR A 153 -24.44 12.32 33.37
C THR A 153 -23.73 11.84 34.65
N PHE A 154 -22.43 11.52 34.57
CA PHE A 154 -21.60 11.10 35.70
C PHE A 154 -21.45 12.24 36.72
N GLY A 155 -21.88 12.01 37.96
CA GLY A 155 -21.94 13.03 39.02
C GLY A 155 -23.36 13.39 39.49
N GLY A 156 -24.40 12.89 38.82
CA GLY A 156 -25.69 12.63 39.47
C GLY A 156 -26.47 13.83 40.01
N ARG A 157 -26.60 14.93 39.25
CA ARG A 157 -27.50 16.05 39.62
C ARG A 157 -28.20 16.81 38.48
N TRP A 158 -28.12 16.33 37.25
CA TRP A 158 -28.70 16.99 36.08
C TRP A 158 -29.47 16.00 35.19
N ALA A 159 -30.66 15.58 35.63
CA ALA A 159 -31.65 14.90 34.78
C ALA A 159 -32.48 15.93 33.99
N SER A 160 -31.79 16.88 33.34
CA SER A 160 -32.35 18.07 32.72
C SER A 160 -31.98 18.18 31.24
N LEU A 161 -32.75 18.97 30.49
CA LEU A 161 -32.54 19.28 29.07
C LEU A 161 -31.08 19.66 28.75
N THR A 162 -30.42 20.42 29.64
CA THR A 162 -29.00 20.80 29.53
C THR A 162 -28.05 19.62 29.32
N SER A 163 -28.28 18.48 29.97
CA SER A 163 -27.45 17.26 29.84
C SER A 163 -27.65 16.58 28.49
N VAL A 164 -28.88 16.57 27.98
CA VAL A 164 -29.21 16.03 26.65
C VAL A 164 -28.58 16.89 25.55
N LEU A 165 -28.71 18.22 25.67
CA LEU A 165 -28.09 19.19 24.76
C LEU A 165 -26.55 19.07 24.77
N LEU A 166 -25.92 18.97 25.95
CA LEU A 166 -24.47 18.86 26.08
C LEU A 166 -23.93 17.53 25.56
N ALA A 167 -24.59 16.40 25.85
CA ALA A 167 -24.21 15.10 25.29
C ALA A 167 -24.40 15.05 23.76
N SER A 168 -25.44 15.69 23.23
CA SER A 168 -25.67 15.81 21.79
C SER A 168 -24.59 16.65 21.12
N PHE A 169 -24.24 17.81 21.68
CA PHE A 169 -23.14 18.66 21.20
C PHE A 169 -21.79 17.92 21.19
N LEU A 170 -21.47 17.17 22.25
CA LEU A 170 -20.26 16.35 22.30
C LEU A 170 -20.29 15.18 21.31
N SER A 171 -21.44 14.55 21.07
CA SER A 171 -21.59 13.54 20.01
C SER A 171 -21.35 14.14 18.62
N VAL A 172 -21.87 15.35 18.35
CA VAL A 172 -21.65 16.05 17.07
C VAL A 172 -20.17 16.39 16.91
N GLY A 173 -19.54 16.94 17.95
CA GLY A 173 -18.10 17.21 17.95
C GLY A 173 -17.26 15.97 17.64
N VAL A 174 -17.56 14.82 18.26
CA VAL A 174 -16.86 13.55 17.98
C VAL A 174 -17.15 13.03 16.57
N GLN A 175 -18.37 13.19 16.05
CA GLN A 175 -18.70 12.86 14.66
C GLN A 175 -17.88 13.69 13.68
N GLU A 176 -17.81 15.02 13.83
CA GLU A 176 -17.04 15.88 12.94
C GLU A 176 -15.52 15.67 13.06
N ILE A 177 -14.99 15.45 14.27
CA ILE A 177 -13.57 15.10 14.48
C ILE A 177 -13.22 13.79 13.74
N LEU A 178 -14.06 12.76 13.84
CA LEU A 178 -13.83 11.48 13.17
C LEU A 178 -14.03 11.57 11.65
N ARG A 179 -15.01 12.34 11.18
CA ARG A 179 -15.24 12.61 9.76
C ARG A 179 -14.05 13.33 9.13
N LEU A 180 -13.51 14.35 9.79
CA LEU A 180 -12.26 15.03 9.42
C LEU A 180 -11.05 14.08 9.47
N GLY A 181 -10.96 13.27 10.53
CA GLY A 181 -9.89 12.28 10.74
C GLY A 181 -9.85 11.19 9.67
N VAL A 182 -10.99 10.78 9.12
CA VAL A 182 -11.07 9.87 7.97
C VAL A 182 -10.42 10.48 6.73
N LEU A 183 -10.67 11.75 6.43
CA LEU A 183 -10.04 12.45 5.30
C LEU A 183 -8.51 12.51 5.46
N MET A 184 -8.05 12.78 6.69
CA MET A 184 -6.62 12.75 7.04
C MET A 184 -5.99 11.37 6.91
N LEU A 185 -6.67 10.30 7.35
CA LEU A 185 -6.18 8.92 7.28
C LEU A 185 -6.15 8.38 5.84
N LEU A 186 -7.03 8.87 4.97
CA LEU A 186 -7.01 8.61 3.54
C LEU A 186 -5.98 9.47 2.79
N ASN A 187 -5.48 10.55 3.41
CA ASN A 187 -4.52 11.50 2.85
C ASN A 187 -5.03 12.14 1.54
N ILE A 188 -6.26 12.66 1.58
CA ILE A 188 -6.93 13.30 0.45
C ILE A 188 -6.49 14.76 0.34
N HIS A 189 -5.75 15.11 -0.72
CA HIS A 189 -5.30 16.46 -1.01
C HIS A 189 -5.65 16.84 -2.45
N LEU A 190 -5.67 18.15 -2.75
CA LEU A 190 -5.71 18.63 -4.13
C LEU A 190 -4.52 18.09 -4.93
N HIS A 191 -4.75 17.70 -6.19
CA HIS A 191 -3.70 17.35 -7.14
C HIS A 191 -3.57 18.45 -8.18
N ALA A 192 -2.37 19.01 -8.34
CA ALA A 192 -2.08 19.90 -9.46
C ALA A 192 -1.99 19.09 -10.76
N TRP A 193 -2.82 19.45 -11.75
CA TRP A 193 -2.75 18.93 -13.12
C TRP A 193 -2.79 20.12 -14.11
N HIS A 194 -2.18 19.95 -15.28
CA HIS A 194 -1.92 21.01 -16.26
C HIS A 194 -3.15 21.78 -16.78
N GLY A 195 -4.37 21.28 -16.59
CA GLY A 195 -5.62 22.00 -16.91
C GLY A 195 -6.17 22.88 -15.79
N HIS A 196 -5.68 22.75 -14.55
CA HIS A 196 -6.20 23.49 -13.40
C HIS A 196 -5.53 24.87 -13.27
N PRO A 197 -6.26 25.99 -13.28
CA PRO A 197 -5.68 27.31 -13.07
C PRO A 197 -5.01 27.40 -11.69
N HIS A 198 -3.76 27.87 -11.63
CA HIS A 198 -2.96 27.95 -10.40
C HIS A 198 -3.53 28.90 -9.31
N TRP A 199 -4.61 29.62 -9.59
CA TRP A 199 -5.27 30.58 -8.69
C TRP A 199 -6.62 30.11 -8.14
N ILE A 200 -7.16 28.97 -8.60
CA ILE A 200 -8.39 28.40 -8.04
C ILE A 200 -8.01 27.59 -6.77
N PRO A 201 -8.47 27.93 -5.55
CA PRO A 201 -7.99 27.29 -4.32
C PRO A 201 -8.89 26.14 -3.82
N HIS A 202 -9.88 25.73 -4.60
CA HIS A 202 -11.01 24.91 -4.14
C HIS A 202 -11.30 23.73 -5.09
N PRO A 203 -11.62 22.53 -4.56
CA PRO A 203 -11.87 21.35 -5.38
C PRO A 203 -13.13 21.49 -6.23
N ILE A 204 -13.01 21.23 -7.52
CA ILE A 204 -14.12 21.17 -8.47
C ILE A 204 -14.65 19.74 -8.61
N PRO A 205 -15.90 19.50 -9.08
CA PRO A 205 -16.46 18.14 -9.20
C PRO A 205 -15.67 17.18 -10.09
N GLN A 206 -14.83 17.71 -10.98
CA GLN A 206 -13.91 16.94 -11.82
C GLN A 206 -12.75 16.33 -11.01
N ASP A 207 -12.33 16.98 -9.91
CA ASP A 207 -11.15 16.58 -9.15
C ASP A 207 -11.28 15.24 -8.44
N ARG A 208 -10.15 14.52 -8.40
CA ARG A 208 -9.99 13.34 -7.56
C ARG A 208 -10.31 13.63 -6.09
N ALA A 209 -9.88 14.76 -5.54
CA ALA A 209 -10.09 15.10 -4.14
C ALA A 209 -11.59 15.16 -3.80
N PHE A 210 -12.40 15.79 -4.66
CA PHE A 210 -13.85 15.84 -4.52
C PHE A 210 -14.48 14.44 -4.59
N ARG A 211 -14.04 13.60 -5.53
CA ARG A 211 -14.52 12.22 -5.71
C ARG A 211 -14.19 11.33 -4.51
N ASP A 212 -12.98 11.44 -3.97
CA ASP A 212 -12.54 10.65 -2.82
C ASP A 212 -13.30 11.08 -1.55
N VAL A 213 -13.60 12.38 -1.37
CA VAL A 213 -14.53 12.88 -0.32
C VAL A 213 -15.96 12.36 -0.54
N TRP A 214 -16.47 12.39 -1.78
CA TRP A 214 -17.81 11.88 -2.10
C TRP A 214 -17.97 10.40 -1.73
N TRP A 215 -16.97 9.57 -2.02
CA TRP A 215 -17.00 8.16 -1.60
C TRP A 215 -16.89 7.96 -0.08
N VAL A 216 -16.18 8.83 0.66
CA VAL A 216 -16.25 8.85 2.13
C VAL A 216 -17.67 9.16 2.62
N ALA A 217 -18.31 10.18 2.04
CA ALA A 217 -19.67 10.60 2.39
C ALA A 217 -20.71 9.49 2.11
N MET A 218 -20.56 8.78 0.98
CA MET A 218 -21.36 7.60 0.64
C MET A 218 -21.24 6.49 1.71
N GLY A 219 -20.03 6.23 2.21
CA GLY A 219 -19.81 5.24 3.28
C GLY A 219 -20.45 5.65 4.62
N TRP A 220 -20.32 6.94 4.97
CA TRP A 220 -20.91 7.54 6.17
C TRP A 220 -22.44 7.44 6.14
N MET A 221 -23.08 7.96 5.08
CA MET A 221 -24.55 7.96 4.95
C MET A 221 -25.14 6.54 4.79
N THR A 222 -24.42 5.60 4.19
CA THR A 222 -24.90 4.20 4.07
C THR A 222 -25.00 3.55 5.44
N SER A 223 -24.03 3.81 6.32
CA SER A 223 -24.01 3.26 7.67
C SER A 223 -25.18 3.82 8.52
N GLU A 224 -25.40 5.13 8.40
CA GLU A 224 -26.48 5.87 9.05
C GLU A 224 -27.87 5.43 8.58
N ALA A 225 -28.08 5.32 7.26
CA ALA A 225 -29.33 4.82 6.69
C ALA A 225 -29.58 3.36 7.07
N THR A 226 -28.54 2.52 7.09
CA THR A 226 -28.66 1.10 7.45
C THR A 226 -29.14 0.93 8.89
N LEU A 227 -28.50 1.57 9.87
CA LEU A 227 -28.96 1.49 11.27
C LEU A 227 -30.39 2.04 11.41
N SER A 228 -30.67 3.17 10.77
CA SER A 228 -31.98 3.82 10.85
C SER A 228 -33.12 2.94 10.34
N VAL A 229 -32.87 2.15 9.28
CA VAL A 229 -33.84 1.17 8.75
C VAL A 229 -34.08 0.04 9.75
N PHE A 230 -33.03 -0.51 10.36
CA PHE A 230 -33.18 -1.55 11.39
C PHE A 230 -33.98 -1.03 12.59
N GLN A 231 -33.64 0.15 13.11
CA GLN A 231 -34.35 0.79 14.22
C GLN A 231 -35.84 0.99 13.92
N GLY A 232 -36.22 1.37 12.69
CA GLY A 232 -37.62 1.50 12.29
C GLY A 232 -38.38 0.17 12.28
N TYR A 233 -37.74 -0.92 11.85
CA TYR A 233 -38.34 -2.26 11.93
C TYR A 233 -38.45 -2.76 13.39
N ASP A 234 -37.43 -2.55 14.21
CA ASP A 234 -37.45 -2.90 15.64
C ASP A 234 -38.57 -2.14 16.38
N GLN A 235 -38.74 -0.85 16.07
CA GLN A 235 -39.83 -0.02 16.61
C GLN A 235 -41.22 -0.45 16.14
N LEU A 236 -41.38 -0.88 14.88
CA LEU A 236 -42.64 -1.45 14.38
C LEU A 236 -42.96 -2.81 15.00
N ALA A 237 -41.97 -3.59 15.43
CA ALA A 237 -42.20 -4.88 16.09
C ALA A 237 -42.97 -4.75 17.42
N LEU A 238 -42.80 -3.63 18.14
CA LEU A 238 -43.48 -3.35 19.42
C LEU A 238 -45.02 -3.33 19.33
N TYR A 239 -45.56 -3.14 18.12
CA TYR A 239 -47.00 -3.06 17.85
C TYR A 239 -47.62 -4.38 17.41
N LYS A 240 -46.81 -5.41 17.08
CA LYS A 240 -47.27 -6.63 16.42
C LYS A 240 -48.43 -7.30 17.17
N GLU A 241 -48.28 -7.50 18.47
CA GLU A 241 -49.29 -8.17 19.31
C GLU A 241 -50.62 -7.41 19.38
N LEU A 242 -50.59 -6.08 19.18
CA LEU A 242 -51.78 -5.23 19.22
C LEU A 242 -52.57 -5.29 17.90
N PHE A 243 -51.89 -5.51 16.77
CA PHE A 243 -52.53 -5.92 15.51
C PHE A 243 -53.05 -7.36 15.60
N ASP A 244 -52.22 -8.31 16.07
CA ASP A 244 -52.60 -9.72 16.17
C ASP A 244 -53.82 -9.94 17.10
N ALA A 245 -53.98 -9.11 18.13
CA ALA A 245 -55.17 -9.10 19.01
C ALA A 245 -56.40 -8.48 18.33
N ARG A 246 -56.26 -7.29 17.71
CA ARG A 246 -57.37 -6.64 16.98
C ARG A 246 -57.92 -7.53 15.87
N ASP A 247 -57.04 -8.13 15.08
CA ASP A 247 -57.42 -8.97 13.94
C ASP A 247 -58.17 -10.24 14.44
N GLN A 248 -57.83 -10.79 15.62
CA GLN A 248 -58.56 -11.88 16.28
C GLN A 248 -59.95 -11.47 16.82
N ASP A 249 -60.08 -10.29 17.44
CA ASP A 249 -61.38 -9.82 17.91
C ASP A 249 -62.29 -9.39 16.74
N GLU A 250 -61.72 -8.93 15.62
CA GLU A 250 -62.44 -8.78 14.36
C GLU A 250 -62.94 -10.12 13.79
N GLU A 251 -62.14 -11.20 13.84
CA GLU A 251 -62.60 -12.54 13.45
C GLU A 251 -63.74 -13.02 14.37
N ARG A 252 -63.63 -12.83 15.70
CA ARG A 252 -64.72 -13.13 16.65
C ARG A 252 -65.99 -12.32 16.37
N LEU A 253 -65.87 -11.04 16.02
CA LEU A 253 -67.02 -10.19 15.68
C LEU A 253 -67.66 -10.60 14.34
N LYS A 254 -66.87 -11.12 13.39
CA LYS A 254 -67.38 -11.69 12.13
C LYS A 254 -68.09 -13.03 12.37
N ASP A 255 -67.51 -13.91 13.18
CA ASP A 255 -68.14 -15.18 13.58
C ASP A 255 -69.43 -14.96 14.39
N ASN A 256 -69.45 -14.00 15.32
CA ASN A 256 -70.66 -13.69 16.09
C ASN A 256 -71.79 -13.12 15.21
N ASN A 257 -71.46 -12.27 14.23
CA ASN A 257 -72.44 -11.80 13.24
C ASN A 257 -72.90 -12.91 12.29
N ALA A 258 -72.01 -13.81 11.87
CA ALA A 258 -72.35 -14.97 11.04
C ALA A 258 -73.27 -15.97 11.77
N ASN A 259 -73.14 -16.08 13.10
CA ASN A 259 -73.97 -16.96 13.94
C ASN A 259 -75.25 -16.31 14.50
N GLY A 260 -75.57 -15.06 14.12
CA GLY A 260 -76.92 -14.49 14.27
C GLY A 260 -77.40 -14.21 15.71
N LEU A 261 -76.48 -13.96 16.65
CA LEU A 261 -76.82 -13.72 18.06
C LEU A 261 -77.03 -12.22 18.36
N HIS A 262 -78.29 -11.80 18.43
CA HIS A 262 -78.66 -10.54 19.09
C HIS A 262 -78.44 -10.65 20.61
N TYR A 263 -77.92 -9.58 21.23
CA TYR A 263 -78.07 -9.37 22.67
C TYR A 263 -78.32 -7.90 23.00
N GLY A 264 -79.13 -7.67 24.03
CA GLY A 264 -79.35 -6.36 24.61
C GLY A 264 -79.65 -6.46 26.10
N SER A 265 -79.05 -5.55 26.87
CA SER A 265 -79.48 -5.11 28.21
C SER A 265 -79.55 -6.12 29.39
N VAL A 266 -78.45 -6.13 30.17
CA VAL A 266 -78.47 -5.88 31.64
C VAL A 266 -78.87 -7.00 32.66
N ALA A 267 -78.22 -6.92 33.84
CA ALA A 267 -78.58 -7.44 35.19
C ALA A 267 -78.12 -8.85 35.67
N SER A 268 -76.93 -8.85 36.30
CA SER A 268 -76.64 -9.27 37.69
C SER A 268 -77.09 -10.63 38.28
N ARG A 269 -76.14 -11.30 38.97
CA ARG A 269 -76.31 -11.99 40.27
C ARG A 269 -74.96 -12.23 40.97
N SER A 270 -74.96 -12.59 42.26
CA SER A 270 -73.81 -12.41 43.16
C SER A 270 -73.67 -13.46 44.27
N ALA A 271 -72.45 -13.51 44.86
CA ALA A 271 -72.05 -14.19 46.12
C ALA A 271 -72.04 -15.74 46.14
N PRO A 272 -71.41 -16.42 47.14
CA PRO A 272 -70.69 -15.92 48.33
C PRO A 272 -69.25 -16.50 48.53
N LEU A 273 -68.59 -16.11 49.64
CA LEU A 273 -67.36 -16.74 50.17
C LEU A 273 -67.70 -17.93 51.10
N GLY A 274 -66.80 -18.91 51.25
CA GLY A 274 -66.93 -20.03 52.20
C GLY A 274 -65.62 -20.79 52.48
N THR A 275 -65.38 -21.13 53.75
CA THR A 275 -64.19 -21.74 54.38
C THR A 275 -63.82 -23.18 53.94
N PRO A 276 -62.63 -23.70 54.33
CA PRO A 276 -62.11 -24.99 53.87
C PRO A 276 -62.38 -26.17 54.84
N ASP A 277 -62.56 -27.38 54.30
CA ASP A 277 -61.82 -28.59 54.72
C ASP A 277 -61.99 -29.78 53.74
N ASP A 278 -61.15 -30.81 53.92
CA ASP A 278 -61.26 -32.23 53.50
C ASP A 278 -61.17 -32.74 52.02
N ASP A 279 -60.76 -34.01 51.96
CA ASP A 279 -60.85 -35.05 50.91
C ASP A 279 -60.09 -34.97 49.54
N ILE A 280 -58.76 -35.15 49.62
CA ILE A 280 -58.06 -36.39 49.18
C ILE A 280 -58.20 -36.93 47.72
N LYS A 281 -57.03 -37.23 47.11
CA LYS A 281 -56.76 -38.03 45.87
C LYS A 281 -57.17 -37.44 44.51
N ARG A 282 -56.18 -36.80 43.87
CA ARG A 282 -55.46 -37.37 42.71
C ARG A 282 -54.05 -36.80 42.63
N GLY A 283 -53.06 -37.66 42.41
CA GLY A 283 -51.66 -37.26 42.29
C GLY A 283 -51.29 -36.98 40.84
N THR A 284 -50.79 -35.77 40.56
CA THR A 284 -50.15 -35.40 39.29
C THR A 284 -48.95 -34.52 39.59
N THR A 285 -47.92 -34.59 38.75
CA THR A 285 -46.60 -33.96 38.98
C THR A 285 -46.64 -32.43 38.92
N VAL A 286 -46.01 -31.77 39.89
CA VAL A 286 -45.74 -30.33 39.88
C VAL A 286 -44.52 -30.02 39.00
N SER A 287 -44.67 -29.11 38.05
CA SER A 287 -43.58 -28.41 37.35
C SER A 287 -43.35 -27.02 37.97
N PRO A 288 -42.12 -26.47 37.93
CA PRO A 288 -41.83 -25.17 38.54
C PRO A 288 -42.46 -23.99 37.76
N PRO A 289 -42.69 -22.82 38.41
CA PRO A 289 -43.57 -21.76 37.90
C PRO A 289 -42.86 -20.61 37.15
N ASP A 290 -41.59 -20.77 36.75
CA ASP A 290 -40.74 -19.62 36.39
C ASP A 290 -41.03 -18.94 35.04
N THR A 291 -41.90 -19.51 34.18
CA THR A 291 -42.11 -18.96 32.81
C THR A 291 -43.04 -17.76 32.73
N SER A 292 -44.08 -17.63 33.58
CA SER A 292 -45.01 -16.49 33.43
C SER A 292 -44.34 -15.17 33.81
N TYR A 293 -43.48 -15.16 34.83
CA TYR A 293 -42.79 -13.94 35.27
C TYR A 293 -41.82 -13.37 34.21
N GLU A 294 -41.14 -14.19 33.42
CA GLU A 294 -40.31 -13.68 32.30
C GLU A 294 -41.17 -13.15 31.15
N GLU A 295 -42.30 -13.78 30.84
CA GLU A 295 -43.24 -13.34 29.79
C GLU A 295 -43.98 -12.05 30.19
N GLU A 296 -44.54 -11.97 31.40
CA GLU A 296 -45.14 -10.77 31.98
C GLU A 296 -44.14 -9.60 32.07
N PHE A 297 -42.89 -9.88 32.47
CA PHE A 297 -41.84 -8.86 32.53
C PHE A 297 -41.45 -8.37 31.13
N ALA A 298 -41.32 -9.28 30.14
CA ALA A 298 -41.06 -8.91 28.75
C ALA A 298 -42.19 -8.06 28.15
N GLN A 299 -43.45 -8.44 28.39
CA GLN A 299 -44.63 -7.65 27.98
C GLN A 299 -44.64 -6.27 28.65
N SER A 300 -44.29 -6.18 29.94
CA SER A 300 -44.19 -4.90 30.66
C SER A 300 -43.12 -3.96 30.07
N ILE A 301 -41.98 -4.51 29.64
CA ILE A 301 -40.93 -3.76 28.95
C ILE A 301 -41.41 -3.32 27.57
N GLN A 302 -42.03 -4.22 26.80
CA GLN A 302 -42.54 -3.90 25.46
C GLN A 302 -43.65 -2.84 25.49
N PHE A 303 -44.53 -2.88 26.49
CA PHE A 303 -45.53 -1.84 26.74
C PHE A 303 -44.86 -0.49 27.04
N ARG A 304 -43.95 -0.44 28.03
CA ARG A 304 -43.25 0.79 28.43
C ARG A 304 -42.40 1.39 27.31
N ASP A 305 -41.72 0.55 26.54
CA ASP A 305 -40.86 1.00 25.45
C ASP A 305 -41.70 1.41 24.20
N ARG A 306 -42.95 0.93 24.06
CA ARG A 306 -43.95 1.46 23.12
C ARG A 306 -44.54 2.79 23.58
N GLU A 307 -44.97 2.89 24.85
CA GLU A 307 -45.47 4.12 25.47
C GLU A 307 -44.43 5.25 25.36
N ALA A 308 -43.15 4.96 25.64
CA ALA A 308 -42.05 5.90 25.47
C ALA A 308 -41.83 6.34 24.00
N LEU A 309 -42.22 5.52 23.03
CA LEU A 309 -42.13 5.84 21.60
C LEU A 309 -43.32 6.72 21.15
N GLU A 310 -44.53 6.39 21.61
CA GLU A 310 -45.76 7.15 21.38
C GLU A 310 -45.65 8.56 22.02
N LEU A 311 -45.07 8.67 23.22
CA LEU A 311 -44.74 9.94 23.88
C LEU A 311 -43.72 10.79 23.11
N VAL A 312 -42.87 10.20 22.27
CA VAL A 312 -41.89 10.92 21.44
C VAL A 312 -42.50 11.37 20.11
N TYR A 313 -43.38 10.59 19.49
CA TYR A 313 -43.98 10.93 18.18
C TYR A 313 -45.36 11.60 18.27
N GLY A 314 -46.04 11.57 19.42
CA GLY A 314 -47.40 12.08 19.61
C GLY A 314 -48.50 11.23 18.94
N VAL A 315 -48.13 10.19 18.20
CA VAL A 315 -49.02 9.24 17.52
C VAL A 315 -48.39 7.84 17.49
N PRO A 316 -49.19 6.76 17.40
CA PRO A 316 -48.68 5.41 17.12
C PRO A 316 -47.83 5.38 15.85
N LEU A 317 -46.64 4.77 15.91
CA LEU A 317 -45.74 4.68 14.75
C LEU A 317 -46.40 4.07 13.49
N PRO A 318 -47.27 3.04 13.56
CA PRO A 318 -47.97 2.51 12.39
C PRO A 318 -48.88 3.52 11.67
N ASN A 319 -49.33 4.58 12.35
CA ASN A 319 -50.16 5.63 11.76
C ASN A 319 -49.36 6.69 10.99
N ILE A 320 -48.02 6.69 11.08
CA ILE A 320 -47.17 7.64 10.37
C ILE A 320 -47.08 7.21 8.89
N PRO A 321 -47.55 8.02 7.91
CA PRO A 321 -47.52 7.63 6.51
C PRO A 321 -46.10 7.36 6.03
N VAL A 322 -45.86 6.15 5.48
CA VAL A 322 -44.51 5.67 5.14
C VAL A 322 -43.72 6.60 4.21
N PHE A 323 -44.40 7.40 3.37
CA PHE A 323 -43.73 8.39 2.52
C PHE A 323 -42.95 9.44 3.35
N ILE A 324 -43.42 9.78 4.55
CA ILE A 324 -42.71 10.68 5.48
C ILE A 324 -41.42 10.01 5.95
N SER A 325 -41.48 8.72 6.33
CA SER A 325 -40.30 7.92 6.68
C SER A 325 -39.30 7.81 5.52
N CYS A 326 -39.79 7.65 4.28
CA CYS A 326 -38.96 7.70 3.08
C CYS A 326 -38.26 9.08 2.94
N LEU A 327 -39.01 10.19 2.99
CA LEU A 327 -38.47 11.55 2.86
C LEU A 327 -37.41 11.86 3.93
N GLN A 328 -37.63 11.44 5.18
CA GLN A 328 -36.67 11.63 6.27
C GLN A 328 -35.35 10.88 6.04
N ARG A 329 -35.38 9.71 5.38
CA ARG A 329 -34.14 9.01 5.01
C ARG A 329 -33.44 9.68 3.82
N VAL A 330 -34.18 10.22 2.85
CA VAL A 330 -33.60 11.06 1.79
C VAL A 330 -32.89 12.27 2.39
N ASP A 331 -33.56 13.00 3.30
CA ASP A 331 -32.99 14.18 3.96
C ASP A 331 -31.74 13.84 4.77
N ALA A 332 -31.78 12.82 5.64
CA ALA A 332 -30.62 12.40 6.42
C ALA A 332 -29.42 11.99 5.55
N GLN A 333 -29.65 11.34 4.41
CA GLN A 333 -28.59 10.99 3.44
C GLN A 333 -28.00 12.24 2.77
N ILE A 334 -28.83 13.22 2.39
CA ILE A 334 -28.40 14.50 1.82
C ILE A 334 -27.66 15.36 2.85
N LEU A 335 -28.13 15.41 4.10
CA LEU A 335 -27.49 16.14 5.19
C LEU A 335 -26.10 15.55 5.51
N SER A 336 -25.99 14.22 5.62
CA SER A 336 -24.70 13.54 5.79
C SER A 336 -23.75 13.81 4.62
N LEU A 337 -24.25 13.85 3.38
CA LEU A 337 -23.46 14.23 2.21
C LEU A 337 -22.95 15.67 2.31
N GLY A 338 -23.86 16.63 2.56
CA GLY A 338 -23.57 18.05 2.66
C GLY A 338 -22.54 18.36 3.74
N LEU A 339 -22.74 17.84 4.96
CA LEU A 339 -21.78 18.02 6.06
C LEU A 339 -20.40 17.42 5.74
N THR A 340 -20.34 16.27 5.06
CA THR A 340 -19.06 15.65 4.64
C THR A 340 -18.34 16.44 3.55
N LEU A 341 -19.08 17.06 2.63
CA LEU A 341 -18.50 17.99 1.65
C LEU A 341 -18.02 19.28 2.33
N LEU A 342 -18.81 19.88 3.22
CA LEU A 342 -18.48 21.12 3.92
C LEU A 342 -17.24 20.98 4.82
N ILE A 343 -17.17 19.93 5.63
CA ILE A 343 -16.01 19.70 6.51
C ILE A 343 -14.72 19.42 5.73
N SER A 344 -14.81 18.87 4.53
CA SER A 344 -13.64 18.63 3.67
C SER A 344 -12.94 19.93 3.29
N ILE A 345 -13.65 21.05 3.21
CA ILE A 345 -13.08 22.38 2.89
C ILE A 345 -12.05 22.80 3.95
N ALA A 346 -12.25 22.42 5.23
CA ALA A 346 -11.30 22.69 6.30
C ALA A 346 -10.01 21.85 6.22
N TYR A 347 -10.00 20.78 5.41
CA TYR A 347 -8.84 19.91 5.20
C TYR A 347 -8.15 20.14 3.85
N VAL A 348 -8.94 20.08 2.76
CA VAL A 348 -8.48 19.95 1.37
C VAL A 348 -7.96 21.26 0.79
N SER A 349 -8.54 22.42 1.16
CA SER A 349 -8.00 23.74 0.79
C SER A 349 -6.88 24.14 1.77
N THR A 350 -5.69 23.58 1.55
CA THR A 350 -4.50 23.76 2.41
C THR A 350 -4.01 25.20 2.51
N ASP A 351 -4.28 26.02 1.49
CA ASP A 351 -3.72 27.37 1.32
C ASP A 351 -4.44 28.43 2.16
N ARG A 352 -5.54 28.05 2.84
CA ARG A 352 -6.23 28.92 3.80
C ARG A 352 -5.48 28.93 5.15
N PRO A 353 -5.28 30.10 5.79
CA PRO A 353 -4.77 30.22 7.15
C PRO A 353 -5.51 29.32 8.15
N LEU A 354 -4.80 28.90 9.20
CA LEU A 354 -5.30 27.92 10.17
C LEU A 354 -6.56 28.43 10.89
N GLU A 355 -6.62 29.73 11.16
CA GLU A 355 -7.74 30.44 11.78
C GLU A 355 -9.02 30.27 10.96
N ILE A 356 -8.94 30.48 9.64
CA ILE A 356 -10.07 30.32 8.71
C ILE A 356 -10.52 28.86 8.65
N ARG A 357 -9.57 27.91 8.69
CA ARG A 357 -9.88 26.48 8.66
C ARG A 357 -10.53 26.00 9.95
N THR A 358 -10.09 26.50 11.11
CA THR A 358 -10.74 26.24 12.40
C THR A 358 -12.10 26.91 12.51
N LEU A 359 -12.30 28.10 11.92
CA LEU A 359 -13.59 28.79 11.86
C LEU A 359 -14.61 27.98 11.04
N ILE A 360 -14.21 27.46 9.87
CA ILE A 360 -15.07 26.61 9.03
C ILE A 360 -15.47 25.33 9.76
N PHE A 361 -14.51 24.65 10.40
CA PHE A 361 -14.80 23.47 11.22
C PHE A 361 -15.76 23.79 12.36
N GLY A 362 -15.52 24.86 13.12
CA GLY A 362 -16.39 25.31 14.21
C GLY A 362 -17.81 25.66 13.74
N LEU A 363 -17.95 26.29 12.57
CA LEU A 363 -19.25 26.62 11.97
C LEU A 363 -20.02 25.35 11.54
N VAL A 364 -19.33 24.34 10.98
CA VAL A 364 -19.96 23.05 10.65
C VAL A 364 -20.38 22.29 11.92
N VAL A 365 -19.56 22.27 12.97
CA VAL A 365 -19.95 21.70 14.28
C VAL A 365 -21.16 22.44 14.87
N LEU A 366 -21.17 23.78 14.82
CA LEU A 366 -22.29 24.58 15.32
C LEU A 366 -23.58 24.34 14.52
N LEU A 367 -23.51 24.34 13.19
CA LEU A 367 -24.66 24.07 12.32
C LEU A 367 -25.23 22.67 12.55
N HIS A 368 -24.39 21.64 12.57
CA HIS A 368 -24.84 20.27 12.84
C HIS A 368 -25.38 20.13 14.27
N SER A 369 -24.85 20.87 15.24
CA SER A 369 -25.38 20.89 16.61
C SER A 369 -26.76 21.55 16.68
N LEU A 370 -26.95 22.72 16.05
CA LEU A 370 -28.25 23.41 16.00
C LEU A 370 -29.31 22.54 15.29
N LEU A 371 -28.95 21.93 14.16
CA LEU A 371 -29.81 20.96 13.48
C LEU A 371 -30.13 19.77 14.40
N THR A 372 -29.12 19.18 15.06
CA THR A 372 -29.34 18.06 16.00
C THR A 372 -30.31 18.43 17.12
N VAL A 373 -30.29 19.67 17.62
CA VAL A 373 -31.25 20.14 18.65
C VAL A 373 -32.67 20.30 18.08
N VAL A 374 -32.82 20.87 16.87
CA VAL A 374 -34.12 20.98 16.20
C VAL A 374 -34.72 19.59 15.91
N TRP A 375 -33.90 18.64 15.47
CA TRP A 375 -34.29 17.24 15.27
C TRP A 375 -34.54 16.50 16.59
N ALA A 376 -33.80 16.80 17.67
CA ALA A 376 -33.98 16.11 18.95
C ALA A 376 -35.25 16.54 19.70
N GLU A 377 -35.57 17.84 19.68
CA GLU A 377 -36.57 18.42 20.59
C GLU A 377 -37.80 19.00 19.90
N LEU A 378 -37.68 19.56 18.69
CA LEU A 378 -38.75 20.34 18.07
C LEU A 378 -39.63 19.49 17.13
N LEU A 379 -38.99 18.82 16.17
CA LEU A 379 -39.68 18.04 15.13
C LEU A 379 -40.53 16.84 15.66
N PRO A 380 -40.12 16.08 16.69
CA PRO A 380 -40.94 14.96 17.18
C PRO A 380 -42.33 15.41 17.69
N ARG A 381 -42.39 16.62 18.27
CA ARG A 381 -43.63 17.26 18.77
C ARG A 381 -44.60 17.71 17.67
N VAL A 382 -44.25 17.50 16.39
CA VAL A 382 -45.06 17.83 15.21
C VAL A 382 -45.39 16.56 14.39
N GLY A 383 -45.31 15.37 15.02
CA GLY A 383 -45.60 14.09 14.35
C GLY A 383 -44.52 13.62 13.35
N ILE A 384 -43.37 14.29 13.32
CA ILE A 384 -42.28 13.98 12.38
C ILE A 384 -41.38 12.92 13.03
N HIS A 385 -41.54 11.67 12.59
CA HIS A 385 -40.79 10.49 13.05
C HIS A 385 -39.27 10.69 13.02
N ILE A 386 -38.61 10.62 14.18
CA ILE A 386 -37.15 10.78 14.29
C ILE A 386 -36.53 9.59 15.01
N THR A 387 -35.38 9.14 14.52
CA THR A 387 -34.53 8.11 15.13
C THR A 387 -33.77 8.69 16.32
N LEU A 388 -34.52 9.09 17.36
CA LEU A 388 -33.99 9.60 18.62
C LEU A 388 -33.46 8.41 19.44
N ALA A 389 -32.16 8.42 19.74
CA ALA A 389 -31.54 7.33 20.48
C ALA A 389 -31.93 7.37 21.96
N MET A 390 -32.35 6.22 22.51
CA MET A 390 -32.82 6.10 23.89
C MET A 390 -31.78 6.59 24.92
N ALA A 391 -32.19 7.51 25.79
CA ALA A 391 -31.44 7.89 26.99
C ALA A 391 -31.77 7.04 28.23
N LYS A 392 -32.80 6.16 28.15
CA LYS A 392 -33.28 5.30 29.24
C LYS A 392 -33.81 3.94 28.77
N SER A 393 -32.93 2.98 28.49
CA SER A 393 -33.24 1.54 28.61
C SER A 393 -31.93 0.74 28.62
N THR A 394 -31.37 0.47 29.80
CA THR A 394 -30.09 -0.27 29.96
C THR A 394 -30.33 -1.76 30.18
N THR A 395 -31.23 -2.35 29.40
CA THR A 395 -31.61 -3.78 29.46
C THR A 395 -31.69 -4.36 28.05
N LEU A 396 -30.60 -5.03 27.62
CA LEU A 396 -30.54 -5.74 26.35
C LEU A 396 -31.33 -7.06 26.45
N SER A 397 -32.40 -7.18 25.66
CA SER A 397 -33.20 -8.41 25.56
C SER A 397 -32.42 -9.57 24.93
N THR A 398 -32.66 -10.78 25.43
CA THR A 398 -31.94 -12.01 25.09
C THR A 398 -32.32 -12.63 23.74
N SER A 399 -33.30 -12.07 23.03
CA SER A 399 -33.77 -12.57 21.71
C SER A 399 -32.72 -12.45 20.58
N ALA A 400 -31.83 -11.45 20.63
CA ALA A 400 -30.86 -11.16 19.58
C ALA A 400 -29.82 -12.29 19.35
N VAL A 401 -29.64 -13.20 20.32
CA VAL A 401 -28.53 -14.16 20.38
C VAL A 401 -28.42 -15.04 19.13
N LYS A 402 -29.53 -15.51 18.53
CA LYS A 402 -29.51 -16.40 17.36
C LYS A 402 -29.02 -15.72 16.08
N ALA A 403 -29.37 -14.47 15.83
CA ALA A 403 -28.86 -13.72 14.68
C ALA A 403 -27.44 -13.20 14.93
N GLN A 404 -27.18 -12.72 16.15
CA GLN A 404 -25.91 -12.14 16.52
C GLN A 404 -24.78 -13.18 16.62
N LEU A 405 -25.11 -14.45 16.86
CA LEU A 405 -24.19 -15.59 16.70
C LEU A 405 -23.56 -15.63 15.30
N ASN A 406 -24.32 -15.45 14.21
CA ASN A 406 -23.75 -15.53 12.86
C ASN A 406 -22.80 -14.37 12.56
N PHE A 407 -23.15 -13.13 12.94
CA PHE A 407 -22.25 -11.99 12.75
C PHE A 407 -21.04 -12.03 13.69
N ASN A 408 -21.21 -12.40 14.96
CA ASN A 408 -20.08 -12.55 15.89
C ASN A 408 -19.19 -13.73 15.47
N ASN A 409 -19.72 -14.83 14.96
CA ASN A 409 -18.93 -15.94 14.43
C ASN A 409 -18.16 -15.50 13.17
N LEU A 410 -18.79 -14.78 12.23
CA LEU A 410 -18.09 -14.23 11.07
C LEU A 410 -17.00 -13.21 11.47
N LYS A 411 -17.30 -12.29 12.39
CA LYS A 411 -16.35 -11.34 12.97
C LYS A 411 -15.20 -12.05 13.67
N THR A 412 -15.49 -13.13 14.41
CA THR A 412 -14.49 -13.96 15.12
C THR A 412 -13.67 -14.79 14.14
N LEU A 413 -14.25 -15.28 13.05
CA LEU A 413 -13.54 -15.97 11.97
C LEU A 413 -12.64 -15.01 11.19
N VAL A 414 -13.09 -13.79 10.89
CA VAL A 414 -12.28 -12.75 10.25
C VAL A 414 -11.16 -12.27 11.18
N PHE A 415 -11.44 -12.12 12.49
CA PHE A 415 -10.43 -11.79 13.49
C PHE A 415 -9.43 -12.93 13.71
N ALA A 416 -9.90 -14.18 13.81
CA ALA A 416 -9.05 -15.36 13.93
C ALA A 416 -8.21 -15.58 12.66
N TYR A 417 -8.76 -15.33 11.47
CA TYR A 417 -8.03 -15.34 10.21
C TYR A 417 -6.99 -14.22 10.15
N PHE A 418 -7.32 -13.01 10.60
CA PHE A 418 -6.39 -11.89 10.71
C PHE A 418 -5.24 -12.22 11.67
N ILE A 419 -5.55 -12.68 12.89
CA ILE A 419 -4.57 -13.07 13.90
C ILE A 419 -3.74 -14.25 13.38
N ALA A 420 -4.33 -15.33 12.88
CA ALA A 420 -3.61 -16.47 12.32
C ALA A 420 -2.69 -16.05 11.15
N THR A 421 -3.15 -15.20 10.24
CA THR A 421 -2.34 -14.69 9.12
C THR A 421 -1.14 -13.89 9.63
N HIS A 422 -1.32 -13.02 10.62
CA HIS A 422 -0.23 -12.23 11.20
C HIS A 422 0.71 -13.09 12.06
N CYS A 423 0.19 -14.01 12.88
CA CYS A 423 0.98 -14.99 13.63
C CYS A 423 1.79 -15.90 12.71
N ILE A 424 1.24 -16.36 11.58
CA ILE A 424 1.95 -17.13 10.56
C ILE A 424 3.05 -16.28 9.90
N LYS A 425 2.77 -15.02 9.54
CA LYS A 425 3.77 -14.12 8.95
C LYS A 425 4.90 -13.79 9.94
N SER A 426 4.58 -13.53 11.21
CA SER A 426 5.56 -13.33 12.28
C SER A 426 6.36 -14.59 12.60
N TYR A 427 5.73 -15.76 12.67
CA TYR A 427 6.41 -17.05 12.86
C TYR A 427 7.37 -17.38 11.70
N ARG A 428 6.95 -17.16 10.44
CA ARG A 428 7.82 -17.33 9.27
C ARG A 428 9.05 -16.42 9.33
N HIS A 429 8.85 -15.14 9.69
CA HIS A 429 9.95 -14.19 9.87
C HIS A 429 10.90 -14.61 11.00
N LEU A 430 10.36 -14.95 12.19
CA LEU A 430 11.13 -15.39 13.35
C LEU A 430 11.90 -16.70 13.08
N ARG A 431 11.31 -17.64 12.33
CA ARG A 431 11.95 -18.89 11.90
C ARG A 431 13.12 -18.63 10.94
N ALA A 432 12.95 -17.69 10.00
CA ALA A 432 13.98 -17.32 9.04
C ALA A 432 15.17 -16.62 9.72
N ARG A 433 14.89 -15.48 10.37
CA ARG A 433 15.90 -14.57 10.95
C ARG A 433 16.45 -15.07 12.29
N GLY A 434 15.61 -15.65 13.14
CA GLY A 434 15.92 -15.98 14.53
C GLY A 434 15.68 -14.80 15.47
N LEU A 435 15.46 -15.08 16.76
CA LEU A 435 15.02 -14.10 17.76
C LEU A 435 15.92 -12.87 17.84
N ILE A 436 17.24 -13.06 17.90
CA ILE A 436 18.21 -11.97 18.02
C ILE A 436 18.15 -11.05 16.80
N ALA A 437 18.16 -11.60 15.58
CA ALA A 437 18.09 -10.81 14.35
C ALA A 437 16.74 -10.09 14.20
N THR A 438 15.62 -10.73 14.54
CA THR A 438 14.30 -10.06 14.57
C THR A 438 14.26 -8.90 15.57
N ILE A 439 14.90 -9.01 16.73
CA ILE A 439 15.00 -7.91 17.71
C ILE A 439 15.88 -6.77 17.17
N LEU A 440 17.01 -7.09 16.53
CA LEU A 440 17.91 -6.10 15.92
C LEU A 440 17.24 -5.37 14.74
N GLU A 441 16.54 -6.09 13.86
CA GLU A 441 15.76 -5.52 12.75
C GLU A 441 14.62 -4.63 13.27
N LEU A 442 13.92 -5.05 14.35
CA LEU A 442 12.90 -4.23 15.00
C LEU A 442 13.50 -2.97 15.63
N TRP A 443 14.66 -3.08 16.29
CA TRP A 443 15.39 -1.94 16.84
C TRP A 443 15.84 -0.97 15.75
N GLU A 444 16.39 -1.46 14.63
CA GLU A 444 16.76 -0.62 13.48
C GLU A 444 15.54 0.11 12.91
N LEU A 445 14.41 -0.58 12.73
CA LEU A 445 13.16 0.02 12.27
C LEU A 445 12.64 1.11 13.23
N VAL A 446 12.71 0.88 14.55
CA VAL A 446 12.32 1.87 15.56
C VAL A 446 13.29 3.06 15.56
N ALA A 447 14.60 2.81 15.64
CA ALA A 447 15.64 3.85 15.63
C ALA A 447 15.57 4.71 14.36
N LYS A 448 15.41 4.08 13.18
CA LYS A 448 15.20 4.75 11.90
C LYS A 448 13.93 5.61 11.90
N ARG A 449 12.83 5.13 12.49
CA ARG A 449 11.57 5.89 12.57
C ARG A 449 11.69 7.09 13.53
N VAL A 450 12.32 6.91 14.69
CA VAL A 450 12.60 7.97 15.66
C VAL A 450 13.55 9.03 15.08
N LEU A 451 14.65 8.61 14.46
CA LEU A 451 15.59 9.51 13.78
C LEU A 451 14.93 10.22 12.59
N THR A 452 14.07 9.55 11.81
CA THR A 452 13.31 10.20 10.73
C THR A 452 12.32 11.24 11.28
N LEU A 453 11.73 11.02 12.46
CA LEU A 453 10.90 12.01 13.16
C LEU A 453 11.74 13.19 13.66
N ALA A 454 12.91 12.95 14.24
CA ALA A 454 13.85 14.02 14.65
C ALA A 454 14.34 14.84 13.45
N LEU A 455 14.61 14.19 12.30
CA LEU A 455 14.96 14.86 11.04
C LEU A 455 13.82 15.64 10.38
N ARG A 456 12.59 15.60 10.91
CA ARG A 456 11.48 16.50 10.52
C ARG A 456 11.43 17.80 11.32
N LEU A 457 12.29 17.97 12.34
CA LEU A 457 12.38 19.23 13.07
C LEU A 457 13.03 20.30 12.16
N PRO A 458 12.50 21.53 12.06
CA PRO A 458 12.97 22.52 11.08
C PRO A 458 14.47 22.84 11.14
N ALA A 459 15.08 22.84 12.33
CA ALA A 459 16.52 23.03 12.50
C ALA A 459 17.35 21.86 11.91
N ALA A 460 16.87 20.62 12.07
CA ALA A 460 17.51 19.44 11.51
C ALA A 460 17.32 19.37 9.99
N GLN A 461 16.13 19.71 9.47
CA GLN A 461 15.86 19.83 8.03
C GLN A 461 16.82 20.82 7.38
N ARG A 462 16.87 22.07 7.87
CA ARG A 462 17.78 23.11 7.37
C ARG A 462 19.24 22.65 7.36
N LYS A 463 19.73 21.97 8.41
CA LYS A 463 21.11 21.46 8.45
C LYS A 463 21.36 20.39 7.39
N VAL A 464 20.45 19.42 7.24
CA VAL A 464 20.57 18.38 6.20
C VAL A 464 20.49 19.01 4.81
N GLU A 465 19.59 19.97 4.58
CA GLU A 465 19.46 20.69 3.31
C GLU A 465 20.71 21.48 2.95
N THR A 466 21.35 22.15 3.92
CA THR A 466 22.64 22.83 3.71
C THR A 466 23.75 21.86 3.27
N GLU A 467 23.93 20.73 3.96
CA GLU A 467 24.95 19.74 3.58
C GLU A 467 24.62 19.03 2.26
N MET A 468 23.34 18.77 1.97
CA MET A 468 22.90 18.22 0.68
C MET A 468 23.10 19.21 -0.47
N ALA A 469 22.85 20.51 -0.26
CA ALA A 469 23.09 21.55 -1.27
C ALA A 469 24.59 21.73 -1.56
N LYS A 470 25.43 21.66 -0.52
CA LYS A 470 26.89 21.63 -0.66
C LYS A 470 27.35 20.38 -1.42
N ALA A 471 26.92 19.19 -1.01
CA ALA A 471 27.26 17.94 -1.69
C ALA A 471 26.80 17.94 -3.15
N LYS A 472 25.62 18.49 -3.46
CA LYS A 472 25.15 18.71 -4.83
C LYS A 472 26.11 19.61 -5.62
N LYS A 473 26.54 20.75 -5.06
CA LYS A 473 27.52 21.64 -5.71
C LYS A 473 28.87 20.94 -5.96
N ASP A 474 29.33 20.14 -5.00
CA ASP A 474 30.60 19.39 -5.11
C ASP A 474 30.51 18.25 -6.15
N ILE A 475 29.33 17.65 -6.34
CA ILE A 475 29.05 16.66 -7.40
C ILE A 475 28.93 17.34 -8.77
N GLU A 476 28.15 18.41 -8.88
CA GLU A 476 27.99 19.19 -10.11
C GLU A 476 29.34 19.73 -10.61
N GLY A 477 30.17 20.30 -9.74
CA GLY A 477 31.49 20.82 -10.10
C GLY A 477 32.52 19.76 -10.52
N LYS A 478 32.28 18.47 -10.20
CA LYS A 478 33.11 17.34 -10.68
C LYS A 478 32.65 16.81 -12.03
N LEU A 479 31.34 16.67 -12.23
CA LEU A 479 30.75 16.02 -13.40
C LEU A 479 30.43 16.98 -14.55
N VAL A 480 29.86 18.14 -14.25
CA VAL A 480 29.30 19.07 -15.23
C VAL A 480 30.33 20.15 -15.54
N LYS A 481 31.17 19.90 -16.56
CA LYS A 481 32.19 20.86 -17.00
C LYS A 481 31.55 22.21 -17.36
N SER A 482 32.07 23.29 -16.81
CA SER A 482 31.56 24.65 -17.00
C SER A 482 32.69 25.65 -17.18
N GLY A 483 32.65 26.44 -18.23
CA GLY A 483 33.61 27.49 -18.54
C GLY A 483 33.31 28.13 -19.90
N PRO A 484 33.92 29.27 -20.24
CA PRO A 484 33.64 29.99 -21.49
C PRO A 484 33.98 29.20 -22.75
N ASN A 485 34.85 28.18 -22.65
CA ASN A 485 35.30 27.37 -23.77
C ASN A 485 34.42 26.12 -24.01
N ILE A 486 33.58 25.73 -23.03
CA ILE A 486 32.78 24.50 -23.10
C ILE A 486 31.50 24.76 -23.90
N VAL A 487 31.49 24.39 -25.19
CA VAL A 487 30.29 24.52 -26.05
C VAL A 487 29.26 23.44 -25.71
N ARG A 488 27.99 23.85 -25.58
CA ARG A 488 26.86 22.99 -25.18
C ARG A 488 25.72 23.06 -26.21
N HIS A 489 25.28 21.92 -26.73
CA HIS A 489 24.21 21.83 -27.74
C HIS A 489 22.86 21.55 -27.08
N LEU A 490 22.26 22.60 -26.49
CA LEU A 490 21.01 22.50 -25.71
C LEU A 490 19.73 22.49 -26.56
N ALA A 491 19.86 22.57 -27.88
CA ALA A 491 18.76 22.55 -28.84
C ALA A 491 19.21 21.90 -30.16
N LEU A 492 18.25 21.46 -30.97
CA LEU A 492 18.53 21.00 -32.34
C LEU A 492 19.14 22.16 -33.16
N PRO A 493 20.19 21.92 -33.96
CA PRO A 493 20.77 22.97 -34.80
C PRO A 493 19.80 23.32 -35.94
N VAL A 494 19.74 24.61 -36.30
CA VAL A 494 18.84 25.14 -37.36
C VAL A 494 19.12 24.53 -38.74
N GLN A 495 20.34 24.04 -38.95
CA GLN A 495 20.76 23.31 -40.14
C GLN A 495 21.54 22.06 -39.72
N GLY A 496 21.45 21.00 -40.53
CA GLY A 496 22.23 19.78 -40.33
C GLY A 496 23.73 20.06 -40.36
N ARG A 497 24.49 19.32 -39.53
CA ARG A 497 25.96 19.36 -39.50
C ARG A 497 26.53 18.34 -40.47
N THR A 498 27.74 18.59 -40.98
CA THR A 498 28.45 17.63 -41.84
C THR A 498 29.08 16.51 -40.99
N MET A 499 29.50 15.41 -41.62
CA MET A 499 30.11 14.29 -40.90
C MET A 499 31.44 14.71 -40.25
N GLU A 500 32.24 15.49 -40.96
CA GLU A 500 33.54 16.02 -40.49
C GLU A 500 33.36 16.95 -39.29
N TRP A 501 32.26 17.71 -39.24
CA TRP A 501 31.92 18.51 -38.06
C TRP A 501 31.54 17.63 -36.87
N ILE A 502 30.76 16.56 -37.09
CA ILE A 502 30.36 15.62 -36.04
C ILE A 502 31.57 14.90 -35.46
N ASP A 503 32.48 14.40 -36.31
CA ASP A 503 33.68 13.69 -35.87
C ASP A 503 34.65 14.62 -35.10
N ALA A 504 34.87 15.85 -35.60
CA ALA A 504 35.67 16.85 -34.90
C ALA A 504 35.04 17.31 -33.58
N GLU A 505 33.72 17.41 -33.52
CA GLU A 505 32.99 17.80 -32.31
C GLU A 505 33.01 16.70 -31.24
N MET A 506 32.91 15.42 -31.62
CA MET A 506 33.09 14.30 -30.68
C MET A 506 34.51 14.30 -30.08
N ALA A 507 35.55 14.44 -30.91
CA ALA A 507 36.93 14.55 -30.43
C ALA A 507 37.16 15.77 -29.51
N ARG A 508 36.45 16.88 -29.75
CA ARG A 508 36.42 18.05 -28.84
C ARG A 508 35.76 17.70 -27.50
N MET A 509 34.63 17.01 -27.51
CA MET A 509 33.94 16.56 -26.29
C MET A 509 34.78 15.57 -25.46
N ASP A 510 35.44 14.61 -26.09
CA ASP A 510 36.33 13.66 -25.41
C ASP A 510 37.46 14.41 -24.68
N THR A 511 38.05 15.41 -25.34
CA THR A 511 39.07 16.28 -24.76
C THR A 511 38.55 17.10 -23.58
N GLU A 512 37.36 17.71 -23.69
CA GLU A 512 36.78 18.56 -22.64
C GLU A 512 36.27 17.78 -21.41
N CYS A 513 35.73 16.59 -21.64
CA CYS A 513 35.29 15.70 -20.56
C CYS A 513 36.47 15.00 -19.87
N GLY A 514 37.64 14.92 -20.53
CA GLY A 514 38.78 14.11 -20.09
C GLY A 514 38.63 12.62 -20.43
N GLY A 515 37.75 12.30 -21.38
CA GLY A 515 37.35 10.94 -21.80
C GLY A 515 38.26 10.33 -22.87
N GLY A 516 39.58 10.53 -22.78
CA GLY A 516 40.52 9.89 -23.70
C GLY A 516 40.74 8.40 -23.41
N ASP A 517 41.63 7.77 -24.19
CA ASP A 517 42.05 6.34 -24.16
C ASP A 517 42.70 5.85 -22.85
N THR A 518 42.51 6.58 -21.74
CA THR A 518 42.86 6.26 -20.35
C THR A 518 42.52 4.81 -19.95
N TRP A 519 41.42 4.25 -20.47
CA TRP A 519 41.01 2.88 -20.22
C TRP A 519 42.03 1.83 -20.73
N LYS A 520 42.77 2.13 -21.81
CA LYS A 520 43.80 1.25 -22.37
C LYS A 520 45.01 1.07 -21.44
N GLN A 521 45.16 1.93 -20.41
CA GLN A 521 46.21 1.82 -19.39
C GLN A 521 46.00 0.67 -18.39
N GLY A 522 44.87 -0.06 -18.47
CA GLY A 522 44.60 -1.25 -17.63
C GLY A 522 44.36 -0.99 -16.15
N LYS A 523 44.35 0.27 -15.71
CA LYS A 523 44.10 0.69 -14.33
C LYS A 523 42.61 0.71 -13.91
N LEU A 524 41.70 0.15 -14.71
CA LEU A 524 40.27 0.08 -14.42
C LEU A 524 39.86 -1.29 -13.85
N SER A 525 39.14 -1.30 -12.73
CA SER A 525 38.50 -2.52 -12.20
C SER A 525 37.30 -2.92 -13.06
N GLY A 526 37.44 -4.00 -13.84
CA GLY A 526 36.41 -4.44 -14.78
C GLY A 526 36.26 -3.46 -15.95
N ALA A 527 35.13 -2.75 -16.03
CA ALA A 527 34.76 -1.81 -17.10
C ALA A 527 34.91 -2.34 -18.55
N VAL A 528 36.12 -2.35 -19.10
CA VAL A 528 36.49 -2.82 -20.44
C VAL A 528 37.21 -4.16 -20.34
N TYR A 529 36.73 -5.16 -21.09
CA TYR A 529 37.07 -6.57 -20.83
C TYR A 529 38.04 -7.18 -21.86
N HIS A 530 37.88 -6.88 -23.15
CA HIS A 530 38.71 -7.44 -24.23
C HIS A 530 40.06 -6.74 -24.41
N GLY A 531 40.08 -5.41 -24.27
CA GLY A 531 41.30 -4.59 -24.26
C GLY A 531 41.97 -4.35 -25.61
N GLY A 532 42.01 -5.33 -26.50
CA GLY A 532 42.69 -5.23 -27.80
C GLY A 532 41.85 -4.58 -28.89
N ASP A 533 42.52 -3.84 -29.76
CA ASP A 533 41.97 -3.22 -30.97
C ASP A 533 41.51 -4.30 -32.00
N ASP A 534 42.05 -5.52 -31.91
CA ASP A 534 41.69 -6.69 -32.73
C ASP A 534 40.20 -7.07 -32.57
N MET A 535 39.74 -7.14 -31.32
CA MET A 535 38.34 -7.40 -31.00
C MET A 535 37.46 -6.19 -31.34
N GLU A 536 37.98 -4.97 -31.21
CA GLU A 536 37.25 -3.75 -31.57
C GLU A 536 36.97 -3.70 -33.08
N GLU A 537 37.95 -3.98 -33.93
CA GLU A 537 37.77 -4.04 -35.39
C GLU A 537 36.71 -5.09 -35.77
N ILE A 538 36.76 -6.30 -35.19
CA ILE A 538 35.79 -7.37 -35.45
C ILE A 538 34.36 -6.93 -35.05
N ILE A 539 34.21 -6.28 -33.90
CA ILE A 539 32.92 -5.78 -33.42
C ILE A 539 32.40 -4.62 -34.29
N VAL A 540 33.25 -3.64 -34.62
CA VAL A 540 32.88 -2.49 -35.47
C VAL A 540 32.48 -2.93 -36.87
N ASN A 541 33.20 -3.89 -37.47
CA ASN A 541 32.82 -4.47 -38.76
C ASN A 541 31.47 -5.21 -38.70
N ALA A 542 31.19 -5.94 -37.62
CA ALA A 542 29.89 -6.57 -37.40
C ALA A 542 28.77 -5.52 -37.21
N PHE A 543 29.02 -4.43 -36.46
CA PHE A 543 28.08 -3.32 -36.32
C PHE A 543 27.75 -2.68 -37.66
N LYS A 544 28.79 -2.26 -38.42
CA LYS A 544 28.67 -1.56 -39.71
C LYS A 544 27.83 -2.36 -40.71
N ARG A 545 27.95 -3.69 -40.71
CA ARG A 545 27.15 -4.60 -41.56
C ARG A 545 25.68 -4.71 -41.16
N TYR A 546 25.34 -4.50 -39.89
CA TYR A 546 24.01 -4.78 -39.33
C TYR A 546 23.38 -3.60 -38.57
N VAL A 547 23.85 -2.37 -38.80
CA VAL A 547 23.51 -1.17 -38.01
C VAL A 547 22.00 -0.85 -37.98
N VAL A 548 21.28 -1.10 -39.07
CA VAL A 548 19.82 -0.88 -39.17
C VAL A 548 18.96 -2.05 -38.69
N SER A 549 19.57 -3.16 -38.26
CA SER A 549 18.83 -4.40 -38.03
C SER A 549 18.07 -4.43 -36.70
N ASN A 550 16.84 -4.93 -36.73
CA ASN A 550 15.95 -5.03 -35.58
C ASN A 550 15.30 -6.42 -35.51
N PRO A 551 15.66 -7.30 -34.54
CA PRO A 551 15.15 -8.66 -34.44
C PRO A 551 13.69 -8.75 -34.00
N LEU A 552 12.98 -7.63 -33.83
CA LEU A 552 11.51 -7.59 -33.83
C LEU A 552 10.93 -8.02 -35.19
N HIS A 553 11.70 -7.87 -36.27
CA HIS A 553 11.35 -8.25 -37.64
C HIS A 553 12.26 -9.41 -38.12
N PRO A 554 12.07 -10.65 -37.62
CA PRO A 554 12.93 -11.79 -37.94
C PRO A 554 12.76 -12.30 -39.38
N ASP A 555 11.70 -11.87 -40.06
CA ASP A 555 11.41 -12.00 -41.49
C ASP A 555 12.30 -11.08 -42.34
N VAL A 556 12.49 -9.83 -41.91
CA VAL A 556 13.38 -8.85 -42.57
C VAL A 556 14.85 -9.09 -42.22
N PHE A 557 15.14 -9.54 -40.99
CA PHE A 557 16.51 -9.77 -40.49
C PHE A 557 16.78 -11.22 -40.05
N PRO A 558 16.56 -12.24 -40.91
CA PRO A 558 16.69 -13.65 -40.55
C PRO A 558 18.12 -14.05 -40.15
N ALA A 559 19.13 -13.34 -40.66
CA ALA A 559 20.53 -13.50 -40.24
C ALA A 559 20.74 -13.14 -38.76
N ILE A 560 20.14 -12.06 -38.26
CA ILE A 560 20.21 -11.70 -36.84
C ILE A 560 19.44 -12.71 -35.99
N ARG A 561 18.26 -13.16 -36.44
CA ARG A 561 17.53 -14.24 -35.76
C ARG A 561 18.37 -15.52 -35.67
N LYS A 562 19.15 -15.84 -36.70
CA LYS A 562 20.11 -16.96 -36.68
C LYS A 562 21.21 -16.73 -35.63
N MET A 563 21.89 -15.59 -35.69
CA MET A 563 22.97 -15.23 -34.74
C MET A 563 22.49 -15.24 -33.28
N GLU A 564 21.28 -14.71 -33.01
CA GLU A 564 20.69 -14.69 -31.66
C GLU A 564 20.52 -16.11 -31.09
N ALA A 565 20.00 -17.03 -31.89
CA ALA A 565 19.81 -18.43 -31.48
C ALA A 565 21.14 -19.19 -31.35
N GLU A 566 22.14 -18.86 -32.18
CA GLU A 566 23.47 -19.48 -32.11
C GLU A 566 24.26 -19.01 -30.88
N VAL A 567 24.19 -17.71 -30.52
CA VAL A 567 24.74 -17.20 -29.25
C VAL A 567 24.13 -17.93 -28.04
N VAL A 568 22.80 -18.05 -28.00
CA VAL A 568 22.10 -18.79 -26.94
C VAL A 568 22.51 -20.27 -26.91
N ALA A 569 22.63 -20.92 -28.07
CA ALA A 569 23.02 -22.33 -28.18
C ALA A 569 24.49 -22.58 -27.78
N MET A 570 25.39 -21.66 -28.10
CA MET A 570 26.80 -21.72 -27.68
C MET A 570 26.92 -21.58 -26.15
N CYS A 571 26.24 -20.61 -25.54
CA CYS A 571 26.18 -20.50 -24.07
C CYS A 571 25.57 -21.75 -23.42
N LEU A 572 24.47 -22.29 -23.96
CA LEU A 572 23.84 -23.52 -23.45
C LEU A 572 24.78 -24.74 -23.51
N ARG A 573 25.60 -24.88 -24.57
CA ARG A 573 26.64 -25.93 -24.64
C ARG A 573 27.75 -25.70 -23.62
N MET A 574 28.24 -24.46 -23.49
CA MET A 574 29.30 -24.09 -22.56
C MET A 574 28.91 -24.30 -21.09
N TYR A 575 27.62 -24.13 -20.76
CA TYR A 575 27.04 -24.40 -19.44
C TYR A 575 26.43 -25.82 -19.33
N ASN A 576 26.93 -26.76 -20.14
CA ASN A 576 26.65 -28.20 -20.07
C ASN A 576 25.17 -28.61 -20.24
N HIS A 577 24.37 -27.84 -20.97
CA HIS A 577 22.94 -28.12 -21.22
C HIS A 577 22.47 -27.79 -22.64
N PRO A 578 22.94 -28.52 -23.68
CA PRO A 578 22.60 -28.25 -25.08
C PRO A 578 21.10 -28.34 -25.40
N ASN A 579 20.32 -29.05 -24.58
CA ASN A 579 18.88 -29.22 -24.73
C ASN A 579 18.05 -28.21 -23.90
N GLY A 580 18.71 -27.23 -23.28
CA GLY A 580 18.04 -26.15 -22.56
C GLY A 580 17.42 -25.10 -23.48
N ALA A 581 16.99 -23.99 -22.89
CA ALA A 581 16.36 -22.91 -23.64
C ALA A 581 16.75 -21.54 -23.06
N GLY A 582 16.98 -20.54 -23.92
CA GLY A 582 17.30 -19.18 -23.47
C GLY A 582 16.85 -18.09 -24.44
N THR A 583 17.22 -16.85 -24.15
CA THR A 583 17.14 -15.68 -25.03
C THR A 583 18.36 -14.79 -24.80
N THR A 584 18.69 -13.91 -25.75
CA THR A 584 19.58 -12.77 -25.43
C THR A 584 18.79 -11.71 -24.65
N THR A 585 19.52 -10.84 -23.96
CA THR A 585 19.03 -9.64 -23.27
C THR A 585 20.04 -8.50 -23.47
N SER A 586 19.68 -7.28 -23.06
CA SER A 586 20.56 -6.11 -23.05
C SER A 586 21.70 -6.16 -22.02
N GLY A 587 21.69 -7.11 -21.08
CA GLY A 587 22.68 -7.17 -20.00
C GLY A 587 22.22 -7.98 -18.80
N GLY A 588 23.15 -8.32 -17.90
CA GLY A 588 22.88 -9.16 -16.73
C GLY A 588 21.75 -8.66 -15.83
N THR A 589 21.53 -7.35 -15.76
CA THR A 589 20.36 -6.78 -15.07
C THR A 589 19.04 -7.19 -15.73
N GLU A 590 18.94 -7.19 -17.06
CA GLU A 590 17.75 -7.71 -17.75
C GLU A 590 17.67 -9.24 -17.62
N SER A 591 18.79 -9.98 -17.75
CA SER A 591 18.80 -11.44 -17.54
C SER A 591 18.28 -11.84 -16.14
N ILE A 592 18.67 -11.11 -15.09
CA ILE A 592 18.18 -11.28 -13.71
C ILE A 592 16.70 -10.89 -13.59
N LEU A 593 16.30 -9.73 -14.15
CA LEU A 593 14.89 -9.29 -14.15
C LEU A 593 13.98 -10.32 -14.83
N MET A 594 14.38 -10.83 -15.99
CA MET A 594 13.63 -11.86 -16.72
C MET A 594 13.59 -13.17 -15.94
N SER A 595 14.68 -13.61 -15.30
CA SER A 595 14.66 -14.77 -14.39
C SER A 595 13.65 -14.60 -13.26
N CYS A 596 13.60 -13.43 -12.62
CA CYS A 596 12.66 -13.15 -11.53
C CYS A 596 11.20 -13.09 -12.02
N LYS A 597 10.92 -12.46 -13.17
CA LYS A 597 9.59 -12.51 -13.82
C LYS A 597 9.17 -13.95 -14.11
N THR A 598 10.05 -14.73 -14.73
CA THR A 598 9.79 -16.10 -15.15
C THR A 598 9.40 -16.98 -13.95
N HIS A 599 10.18 -16.94 -12.87
CA HIS A 599 9.86 -17.68 -11.65
C HIS A 599 8.60 -17.16 -10.94
N ARG A 600 8.27 -15.87 -11.05
CA ARG A 600 7.03 -15.29 -10.52
C ARG A 600 5.80 -15.82 -11.24
N GLU A 601 5.75 -15.73 -12.57
CA GLU A 601 4.59 -16.23 -13.32
C GLU A 601 4.49 -17.75 -13.25
N TRP A 602 5.60 -18.48 -13.34
CA TRP A 602 5.62 -19.94 -13.15
C TRP A 602 5.06 -20.35 -11.78
N ALA A 603 5.49 -19.72 -10.69
CA ALA A 603 5.01 -20.04 -9.36
C ALA A 603 3.56 -19.60 -9.11
N ARG A 604 3.09 -18.55 -9.79
CA ARG A 604 1.69 -18.13 -9.77
C ARG A 604 0.79 -19.15 -10.49
N ASP A 605 1.20 -19.60 -11.67
CA ASP A 605 0.43 -20.51 -12.53
C ASP A 605 0.45 -21.95 -11.99
N VAL A 606 1.65 -22.49 -11.71
CA VAL A 606 1.84 -23.90 -11.30
C VAL A 606 1.58 -24.14 -9.80
N LYS A 607 1.58 -23.10 -8.96
CA LYS A 607 1.42 -23.23 -7.49
C LYS A 607 0.41 -22.26 -6.86
N GLY A 608 -0.22 -21.36 -7.61
CA GLY A 608 -1.17 -20.38 -7.06
C GLY A 608 -0.54 -19.29 -6.17
N ILE A 609 0.79 -19.08 -6.21
CA ILE A 609 1.45 -18.13 -5.30
C ILE A 609 1.17 -16.67 -5.73
N THR A 610 0.53 -15.91 -4.83
CA THR A 610 0.12 -14.50 -5.05
C THR A 610 0.93 -13.48 -4.25
N GLU A 611 1.55 -13.88 -3.14
CA GLU A 611 2.51 -13.06 -2.35
C GLU A 611 3.94 -13.64 -2.53
N PRO A 612 4.59 -13.49 -3.70
CA PRO A 612 5.83 -14.19 -4.02
C PRO A 612 7.02 -13.73 -3.16
N GLU A 613 7.83 -14.70 -2.69
CA GLU A 613 9.06 -14.46 -1.93
C GLU A 613 10.28 -15.11 -2.61
N MET A 614 11.44 -14.45 -2.59
CA MET A 614 12.72 -15.04 -3.02
C MET A 614 13.80 -14.90 -1.94
N ILE A 615 14.75 -15.84 -1.93
CA ILE A 615 15.79 -15.96 -0.90
C ILE A 615 17.15 -15.85 -1.57
N ILE A 616 17.95 -14.86 -1.18
CA ILE A 616 19.19 -14.50 -1.87
C ILE A 616 20.32 -14.23 -0.86
N PRO A 617 21.60 -14.49 -1.18
CA PRO A 617 22.74 -14.00 -0.40
C PRO A 617 22.77 -12.47 -0.31
N VAL A 618 23.30 -11.91 0.78
CA VAL A 618 23.60 -10.45 0.87
C VAL A 618 24.62 -9.97 -0.18
N THR A 619 25.41 -10.88 -0.75
CA THR A 619 26.39 -10.64 -1.82
C THR A 619 25.81 -10.73 -3.23
N ALA A 620 24.54 -11.10 -3.38
CA ALA A 620 23.87 -11.20 -4.68
C ALA A 620 23.70 -9.82 -5.33
N HIS A 621 23.71 -9.78 -6.67
CA HIS A 621 23.73 -8.53 -7.42
C HIS A 621 22.46 -7.66 -7.20
N ALA A 622 22.61 -6.34 -7.05
CA ALA A 622 21.51 -5.40 -6.76
C ALA A 622 20.37 -5.35 -7.81
N ALA A 623 20.52 -6.05 -8.94
CA ALA A 623 19.42 -6.33 -9.86
C ALA A 623 18.30 -7.19 -9.22
N PHE A 624 18.59 -8.04 -8.22
CA PHE A 624 17.56 -8.76 -7.47
C PHE A 624 16.68 -7.80 -6.63
N ASP A 625 17.28 -6.81 -5.95
CA ASP A 625 16.53 -5.74 -5.27
C ASP A 625 15.73 -4.86 -6.24
N LYS A 626 16.25 -4.61 -7.44
CA LYS A 626 15.51 -3.94 -8.52
C LYS A 626 14.31 -4.80 -8.97
N ALA A 627 14.50 -6.12 -9.15
CA ALA A 627 13.45 -7.06 -9.52
C ALA A 627 12.36 -7.17 -8.44
N GLY A 628 12.72 -7.23 -7.16
CA GLY A 628 11.76 -7.24 -6.05
C GLY A 628 10.84 -6.02 -6.06
N LYS A 629 11.44 -4.83 -6.24
CA LYS A 629 10.69 -3.56 -6.37
C LYS A 629 9.82 -3.51 -7.63
N TYR A 630 10.33 -3.90 -8.79
CA TYR A 630 9.59 -3.84 -10.06
C TYR A 630 8.47 -4.88 -10.17
N PHE A 631 8.64 -6.05 -9.56
CA PHE A 631 7.73 -7.19 -9.74
C PHE A 631 6.93 -7.56 -8.49
N GLY A 632 7.05 -6.82 -7.39
CA GLY A 632 6.32 -7.08 -6.15
C GLY A 632 6.77 -8.38 -5.44
N ILE A 633 8.03 -8.76 -5.61
CA ILE A 633 8.61 -9.97 -5.00
C ILE A 633 9.32 -9.55 -3.71
N LYS A 634 8.89 -10.13 -2.58
CA LYS A 634 9.52 -9.89 -1.27
C LYS A 634 10.85 -10.66 -1.20
N ILE A 635 11.89 -10.01 -0.68
CA ILE A 635 13.25 -10.56 -0.63
C ILE A 635 13.62 -10.94 0.81
N HIS A 636 14.27 -12.09 0.95
CA HIS A 636 15.00 -12.46 2.17
C HIS A 636 16.50 -12.51 1.84
N HIS A 637 17.21 -11.41 2.13
CA HIS A 637 18.67 -11.41 2.14
C HIS A 637 19.16 -12.27 3.31
N ILE A 638 20.01 -13.25 3.00
CA ILE A 638 20.65 -14.17 3.95
C ILE A 638 22.11 -13.74 4.10
N PRO A 639 22.63 -13.58 5.34
CA PRO A 639 24.03 -13.24 5.54
C PRO A 639 24.95 -14.34 4.99
N VAL A 640 26.09 -13.91 4.45
CA VAL A 640 27.23 -14.80 4.15
C VAL A 640 28.07 -14.98 5.40
N ASP A 641 28.78 -16.10 5.49
CA ASP A 641 29.78 -16.34 6.52
C ASP A 641 30.92 -15.29 6.42
N PRO A 642 31.41 -14.70 7.54
CA PRO A 642 32.39 -13.61 7.50
C PRO A 642 33.73 -13.96 6.85
N TYR A 643 34.14 -15.23 6.87
CA TYR A 643 35.47 -15.67 6.45
C TYR A 643 35.46 -16.31 5.07
N THR A 644 34.56 -17.27 4.82
CA THR A 644 34.41 -17.99 3.54
C THR A 644 33.62 -17.19 2.50
N ARG A 645 32.79 -16.22 2.94
CA ARG A 645 31.93 -15.36 2.10
C ARG A 645 30.86 -16.11 1.29
N GLN A 646 30.55 -17.35 1.67
CA GLN A 646 29.44 -18.14 1.11
C GLN A 646 28.15 -17.98 1.95
N VAL A 647 26.99 -18.14 1.32
CA VAL A 647 25.69 -18.06 2.01
C VAL A 647 25.44 -19.23 2.98
N ASP A 648 24.91 -18.96 4.18
CA ASP A 648 24.54 -20.03 5.13
C ASP A 648 23.33 -20.85 4.61
N ILE A 649 23.62 -22.06 4.11
CA ILE A 649 22.65 -23.05 3.63
C ILE A 649 21.62 -23.45 4.70
N ARG A 650 21.98 -23.47 5.98
CA ARG A 650 21.05 -23.74 7.10
C ARG A 650 20.08 -22.57 7.25
N HIS A 651 20.53 -21.33 7.05
CA HIS A 651 19.70 -20.12 7.09
C HIS A 651 18.76 -20.06 5.88
N VAL A 652 19.25 -20.30 4.66
CA VAL A 652 18.42 -20.45 3.45
C VAL A 652 17.31 -21.48 3.70
N ARG A 653 17.66 -22.67 4.21
CA ARG A 653 16.70 -23.75 4.54
C ARG A 653 15.63 -23.34 5.56
N ARG A 654 15.91 -22.42 6.50
CA ARG A 654 14.91 -21.92 7.46
C ARG A 654 13.96 -20.87 6.85
N ALA A 655 14.45 -20.06 5.91
CA ALA A 655 13.67 -19.03 5.25
C ALA A 655 12.64 -19.58 4.24
N ILE A 656 12.89 -20.76 3.66
CA ILE A 656 11.97 -21.42 2.72
C ILE A 656 10.60 -21.69 3.38
N ASN A 657 9.54 -21.25 2.69
CA ASN A 657 8.15 -21.37 3.11
C ASN A 657 7.22 -21.48 1.87
N SER A 658 5.89 -21.55 2.07
CA SER A 658 4.92 -21.78 0.97
C SER A 658 4.96 -20.74 -0.14
N ASN A 659 5.46 -19.53 0.14
CA ASN A 659 5.48 -18.41 -0.80
C ASN A 659 6.80 -18.33 -1.59
N THR A 660 7.80 -19.17 -1.27
CA THR A 660 9.11 -19.11 -1.90
C THR A 660 9.02 -19.56 -3.36
N ILE A 661 9.34 -18.65 -4.30
CA ILE A 661 9.34 -18.93 -5.74
C ILE A 661 10.71 -19.42 -6.22
N MET A 662 11.80 -18.84 -5.70
CA MET A 662 13.17 -19.15 -6.11
C MET A 662 14.21 -18.90 -5.00
N LEU A 663 15.33 -19.61 -5.12
CA LEU A 663 16.61 -19.33 -4.48
C LEU A 663 17.57 -18.67 -5.49
N VAL A 664 18.58 -17.98 -4.98
CA VAL A 664 19.70 -17.45 -5.77
C VAL A 664 21.03 -17.89 -5.16
N GLY A 665 22.03 -18.12 -6.01
CA GLY A 665 23.45 -18.17 -5.63
C GLY A 665 24.30 -17.56 -6.75
N SER A 666 25.49 -17.07 -6.45
CA SER A 666 26.36 -16.40 -7.43
C SER A 666 27.60 -17.21 -7.76
N ALA A 667 28.00 -17.16 -9.03
CA ALA A 667 29.15 -17.89 -9.58
C ALA A 667 29.92 -17.01 -10.59
N VAL A 668 30.74 -16.06 -10.18
CA VAL A 668 31.03 -15.59 -8.81
C VAL A 668 30.21 -14.35 -8.46
N ASN A 669 30.11 -14.03 -7.18
CA ASN A 669 29.49 -12.78 -6.72
C ASN A 669 30.33 -11.55 -7.12
N PHE A 670 29.68 -10.40 -7.28
CA PHE A 670 30.37 -9.14 -7.62
C PHE A 670 31.23 -8.58 -6.47
N PRO A 671 30.76 -8.53 -5.20
CA PRO A 671 31.54 -7.89 -4.14
C PRO A 671 32.90 -8.53 -3.88
N ASP A 672 32.93 -9.84 -3.66
CA ASP A 672 34.09 -10.55 -3.09
C ASP A 672 34.80 -11.49 -4.08
N GLY A 673 34.23 -11.74 -5.27
CA GLY A 673 34.77 -12.71 -6.23
C GLY A 673 34.60 -14.18 -5.84
N CYS A 674 33.84 -14.45 -4.77
CA CYS A 674 33.59 -15.79 -4.24
C CYS A 674 32.38 -16.48 -4.92
N MET A 675 32.37 -17.81 -4.91
CA MET A 675 31.25 -18.63 -5.42
C MET A 675 30.44 -19.21 -4.26
N ASP A 676 29.11 -19.14 -4.33
CA ASP A 676 28.22 -19.83 -3.37
C ASP A 676 28.21 -21.35 -3.57
N ASP A 677 27.80 -22.11 -2.55
CA ASP A 677 27.58 -23.55 -2.66
C ASP A 677 26.31 -23.85 -3.49
N ILE A 678 26.47 -23.85 -4.81
CA ILE A 678 25.39 -24.10 -5.78
C ILE A 678 24.86 -25.54 -5.68
N GLU A 679 25.68 -26.53 -5.28
CA GLU A 679 25.24 -27.92 -5.15
C GLU A 679 24.29 -28.10 -3.95
N ALA A 680 24.59 -27.50 -2.80
CA ALA A 680 23.68 -27.49 -1.65
C ALA A 680 22.44 -26.62 -1.88
N LEU A 681 22.58 -25.45 -2.53
CA LEU A 681 21.42 -24.66 -2.98
C LEU A 681 20.54 -25.47 -3.95
N GLY A 682 21.13 -26.24 -4.86
CA GLY A 682 20.42 -27.12 -5.79
C GLY A 682 19.72 -28.28 -5.09
N ALA A 683 20.33 -28.85 -4.05
CA ALA A 683 19.69 -29.86 -3.20
C ALA A 683 18.47 -29.29 -2.45
N LEU A 684 18.55 -28.05 -1.93
CA LEU A 684 17.40 -27.35 -1.35
C LEU A 684 16.32 -27.06 -2.40
N ALA A 685 16.70 -26.55 -3.58
CA ALA A 685 15.78 -26.20 -4.66
C ALA A 685 14.94 -27.40 -5.10
N ARG A 686 15.58 -28.56 -5.36
CA ARG A 686 14.87 -29.83 -5.62
C ARG A 686 13.96 -30.23 -4.47
N LYS A 687 14.49 -30.25 -3.23
CA LYS A 687 13.75 -30.72 -2.04
C LYS A 687 12.47 -29.94 -1.78
N TYR A 688 12.49 -28.62 -1.97
CA TYR A 688 11.33 -27.74 -1.76
C TYR A 688 10.58 -27.40 -3.06
N ARG A 689 10.98 -27.98 -4.20
CA ARG A 689 10.40 -27.75 -5.53
C ARG A 689 10.33 -26.26 -5.90
N VAL A 690 11.36 -25.49 -5.56
CA VAL A 690 11.50 -24.06 -5.90
C VAL A 690 12.53 -23.87 -7.00
N GLY A 691 12.52 -22.73 -7.69
CA GLY A 691 13.57 -22.41 -8.65
C GLY A 691 14.92 -22.20 -7.96
N LEU A 692 16.01 -22.37 -8.71
CA LEU A 692 17.33 -21.86 -8.36
C LEU A 692 17.90 -21.15 -9.59
N HIS A 693 18.14 -19.86 -9.42
CA HIS A 693 18.85 -19.07 -10.41
C HIS A 693 20.30 -18.89 -9.98
N VAL A 694 21.24 -19.28 -10.85
CA VAL A 694 22.67 -19.04 -10.65
C VAL A 694 23.05 -17.76 -11.38
N ASP A 695 23.45 -16.74 -10.62
CA ASP A 695 23.98 -15.51 -11.19
C ASP A 695 25.43 -15.74 -11.61
N CYS A 696 25.62 -16.15 -12.85
CA CYS A 696 26.91 -16.25 -13.52
C CYS A 696 27.14 -15.05 -14.46
N CYS A 697 26.47 -13.90 -14.21
CA CYS A 697 26.67 -12.69 -15.01
C CYS A 697 28.14 -12.28 -15.04
N LEU A 698 28.83 -12.32 -13.89
CA LEU A 698 30.25 -12.00 -13.79
C LEU A 698 31.16 -13.19 -14.12
N GLY A 699 30.77 -14.42 -13.75
CA GLY A 699 31.53 -15.63 -14.09
C GLY A 699 31.60 -15.93 -15.59
N SER A 700 30.56 -15.56 -16.35
CA SER A 700 30.58 -15.29 -17.79
C SER A 700 31.29 -16.40 -18.60
N PHE A 701 32.44 -16.10 -19.20
CA PHE A 701 33.28 -17.01 -19.99
C PHE A 701 34.61 -17.31 -19.26
N ILE A 702 34.60 -17.27 -17.92
CA ILE A 702 35.72 -17.66 -17.05
C ILE A 702 35.36 -18.97 -16.34
N VAL A 703 34.29 -18.93 -15.54
CA VAL A 703 33.89 -20.04 -14.64
C VAL A 703 33.61 -21.36 -15.39
N PRO A 704 32.99 -21.39 -16.60
CA PRO A 704 32.83 -22.62 -17.38
C PRO A 704 34.12 -23.32 -17.84
N PHE A 705 35.28 -22.65 -17.75
CA PHE A 705 36.57 -23.21 -18.16
C PHE A 705 37.49 -23.56 -16.99
N LEU A 706 37.18 -23.14 -15.76
CA LEU A 706 38.04 -23.37 -14.58
C LEU A 706 38.36 -24.87 -14.38
N GLU A 707 37.32 -25.71 -14.36
CA GLU A 707 37.43 -27.18 -14.22
C GLU A 707 38.28 -27.83 -15.33
N LYS A 708 38.19 -27.33 -16.57
CA LYS A 708 38.97 -27.82 -17.71
C LYS A 708 40.45 -27.45 -17.64
N LEU A 709 40.74 -26.26 -17.10
CA LEU A 709 42.09 -25.72 -16.93
C LEU A 709 42.78 -26.24 -15.64
N GLY A 710 42.14 -27.15 -14.91
CA GLY A 710 42.68 -27.75 -13.69
C GLY A 710 42.52 -26.89 -12.43
N TYR A 711 41.73 -25.83 -12.48
CA TYR A 711 41.42 -25.01 -11.30
C TYR A 711 40.36 -25.66 -10.41
N ASP A 712 40.61 -25.63 -9.10
CA ASP A 712 39.66 -26.05 -8.06
C ASP A 712 38.45 -25.10 -8.01
N ALA A 713 37.38 -25.50 -8.69
CA ALA A 713 36.11 -24.76 -8.81
C ALA A 713 34.91 -25.71 -8.62
N PRO A 714 33.99 -25.42 -7.68
CA PRO A 714 32.76 -26.20 -7.49
C PRO A 714 31.84 -26.21 -8.72
N ARG A 715 30.96 -27.21 -8.80
CA ARG A 715 29.94 -27.28 -9.86
C ARG A 715 28.85 -26.24 -9.62
N PHE A 716 28.57 -25.47 -10.67
CA PHE A 716 27.69 -24.29 -10.62
C PHE A 716 26.64 -24.27 -11.75
N ASP A 717 26.80 -25.11 -12.77
CA ASP A 717 25.99 -25.09 -13.99
C ASP A 717 24.82 -26.09 -13.95
N PHE A 718 24.17 -26.31 -15.10
CA PHE A 718 23.01 -27.20 -15.20
C PHE A 718 23.30 -28.69 -14.90
N ARG A 719 24.55 -29.12 -14.76
CA ARG A 719 24.92 -30.43 -14.18
C ARG A 719 24.41 -30.57 -12.75
N VAL A 720 24.30 -29.46 -12.00
CA VAL A 720 23.62 -29.41 -10.72
C VAL A 720 22.11 -29.42 -10.96
N GLU A 721 21.46 -30.59 -10.85
CA GLU A 721 20.05 -30.80 -11.22
C GLU A 721 19.06 -29.73 -10.72
N GLY A 722 19.30 -29.17 -9.52
CA GLY A 722 18.42 -28.16 -8.92
C GLY A 722 18.43 -26.79 -9.60
N VAL A 723 19.47 -26.46 -10.38
CA VAL A 723 19.58 -25.18 -11.09
C VAL A 723 18.50 -25.09 -12.17
N THR A 724 17.59 -24.11 -12.09
CA THR A 724 16.51 -23.92 -13.06
C THR A 724 16.81 -22.82 -14.07
N ALA A 725 17.65 -21.84 -13.73
CA ALA A 725 18.08 -20.77 -14.63
C ALA A 725 19.53 -20.31 -14.38
N ILE A 726 20.20 -19.79 -15.40
CA ILE A 726 21.55 -19.22 -15.31
C ILE A 726 21.65 -17.99 -16.22
N SER A 727 22.16 -16.87 -15.70
CA SER A 727 22.51 -15.68 -16.50
C SER A 727 24.01 -15.65 -16.81
N CYS A 728 24.38 -15.16 -18.01
CA CYS A 728 25.76 -15.07 -18.47
C CYS A 728 25.95 -13.81 -19.33
N ASP A 729 26.80 -12.88 -18.91
CA ASP A 729 27.08 -11.68 -19.70
C ASP A 729 28.12 -11.94 -20.78
N THR A 730 27.68 -11.97 -22.03
CA THR A 730 28.55 -11.90 -23.20
C THR A 730 29.36 -10.59 -23.22
N HIS A 731 28.78 -9.46 -22.77
CA HIS A 731 29.48 -8.16 -22.74
C HIS A 731 30.54 -7.96 -21.64
N LYS A 732 30.87 -9.04 -20.91
CA LYS A 732 31.98 -9.12 -19.95
C LYS A 732 33.10 -9.98 -20.54
N TYR A 733 33.41 -11.13 -19.94
CA TYR A 733 34.48 -12.03 -20.40
C TYR A 733 34.13 -12.80 -21.68
N GLY A 734 32.87 -12.75 -22.13
CA GLY A 734 32.51 -13.12 -23.50
C GLY A 734 33.01 -12.14 -24.57
N PHE A 735 33.58 -11.00 -24.16
CA PHE A 735 34.20 -9.98 -25.02
C PHE A 735 33.27 -9.33 -26.07
N ALA A 736 31.96 -9.55 -25.97
CA ALA A 736 30.97 -8.93 -26.84
C ALA A 736 30.84 -7.41 -26.59
N PRO A 737 30.27 -6.65 -27.55
CA PRO A 737 29.85 -5.26 -27.34
C PRO A 737 28.97 -5.07 -26.09
N LYS A 738 29.07 -3.89 -25.47
CA LYS A 738 28.16 -3.48 -24.39
C LYS A 738 26.72 -3.51 -24.89
N GLY A 739 25.81 -3.92 -24.00
CA GLY A 739 24.40 -4.14 -24.35
C GLY A 739 24.04 -5.58 -24.76
N SER A 740 24.90 -6.58 -24.50
CA SER A 740 24.61 -8.01 -24.78
C SER A 740 24.77 -8.91 -23.54
N SER A 741 23.80 -9.80 -23.28
CA SER A 741 23.84 -10.88 -22.27
C SER A 741 22.89 -12.01 -22.67
N VAL A 742 22.96 -13.14 -21.97
CA VAL A 742 22.11 -14.32 -22.18
C VAL A 742 21.46 -14.76 -20.86
N ILE A 743 20.17 -15.11 -20.92
CA ILE A 743 19.47 -15.83 -19.85
C ILE A 743 19.09 -17.22 -20.35
N MET A 744 19.47 -18.25 -19.59
CA MET A 744 19.28 -19.66 -19.88
C MET A 744 18.38 -20.31 -18.83
N TYR A 745 17.60 -21.31 -19.24
CA TYR A 745 16.69 -22.10 -18.41
C TYR A 745 16.86 -23.60 -18.68
N ARG A 746 16.57 -24.41 -17.66
CA ARG A 746 16.60 -25.88 -17.76
C ARG A 746 15.60 -26.44 -18.77
N SER A 747 14.49 -25.77 -19.04
CA SER A 747 13.51 -26.21 -20.05
C SER A 747 12.93 -25.06 -20.86
N ALA A 748 12.47 -25.40 -22.07
CA ALA A 748 11.69 -24.49 -22.92
C ALA A 748 10.39 -24.05 -22.22
N ASP A 749 9.78 -24.92 -21.41
CA ASP A 749 8.53 -24.65 -20.70
C ASP A 749 8.68 -23.62 -19.61
N LEU A 750 9.76 -23.67 -18.82
CA LEU A 750 10.07 -22.60 -17.87
C LEU A 750 10.29 -21.28 -18.62
N ARG A 751 11.00 -21.29 -19.75
CA ARG A 751 11.19 -20.10 -20.60
C ARG A 751 9.86 -19.52 -21.15
N ARG A 752 8.78 -20.29 -21.30
CA ARG A 752 7.47 -19.74 -21.77
C ARG A 752 6.96 -18.62 -20.86
N TYR A 753 7.15 -18.76 -19.54
CA TYR A 753 6.78 -17.75 -18.55
C TYR A 753 7.62 -16.45 -18.62
N GLN A 754 8.76 -16.48 -19.34
CA GLN A 754 9.55 -15.29 -19.63
C GLN A 754 8.83 -14.34 -20.58
N TYR A 755 8.11 -14.87 -21.57
CA TYR A 755 7.57 -14.09 -22.68
C TYR A 755 6.48 -13.09 -22.25
N TYR A 756 6.24 -12.11 -23.11
CA TYR A 756 5.02 -11.30 -23.11
C TYR A 756 4.28 -11.55 -24.43
N LEU A 757 2.96 -11.74 -24.33
CA LEU A 757 2.06 -12.09 -25.44
C LEU A 757 0.80 -11.24 -25.32
N ASN A 758 0.38 -10.60 -26.41
CA ASN A 758 -0.91 -9.91 -26.51
C ASN A 758 -1.57 -10.21 -27.87
N PRO A 759 -2.49 -11.18 -27.94
CA PRO A 759 -3.17 -11.57 -29.18
C PRO A 759 -4.32 -10.62 -29.57
N THR A 760 -4.65 -9.64 -28.73
CA THR A 760 -5.84 -8.77 -28.86
C THR A 760 -5.48 -7.28 -29.02
N TRP A 761 -4.22 -6.95 -29.26
CA TRP A 761 -3.79 -5.57 -29.49
C TRP A 761 -4.24 -5.08 -30.87
N THR A 762 -4.64 -3.82 -30.98
CA THR A 762 -5.17 -3.22 -32.21
C THR A 762 -4.12 -3.06 -33.31
N GLY A 763 -2.83 -3.09 -32.97
CA GLY A 763 -1.71 -3.16 -33.92
C GLY A 763 -1.39 -4.57 -34.43
N GLY A 764 -2.19 -5.58 -34.06
CA GLY A 764 -1.98 -6.99 -34.40
C GLY A 764 -1.45 -7.82 -33.24
N VAL A 765 -1.19 -9.11 -33.50
CA VAL A 765 -0.66 -10.04 -32.49
C VAL A 765 0.75 -9.63 -32.10
N TYR A 766 0.96 -9.27 -30.83
CA TYR A 766 2.25 -8.86 -30.31
C TYR A 766 2.89 -9.94 -29.43
N ALA A 767 4.18 -10.18 -29.61
CA ALA A 767 4.97 -11.08 -28.77
C ALA A 767 6.40 -10.55 -28.60
N SER A 768 6.95 -10.57 -27.38
CA SER A 768 8.37 -10.27 -27.13
C SER A 768 9.06 -11.37 -26.30
N PRO A 769 10.33 -11.69 -26.61
CA PRO A 769 11.10 -12.69 -25.88
C PRO A 769 11.67 -12.16 -24.56
N SER A 770 11.94 -10.85 -24.47
CA SER A 770 12.52 -10.16 -23.31
C SER A 770 11.76 -8.84 -23.02
N MET A 771 12.32 -7.92 -22.21
CA MET A 771 11.67 -6.65 -21.84
C MET A 771 11.43 -5.74 -23.05
N SER A 772 12.31 -5.77 -24.05
CA SER A 772 12.30 -4.87 -25.21
C SER A 772 11.56 -5.45 -26.42
N GLY A 773 10.82 -4.58 -27.11
CA GLY A 773 10.29 -4.85 -28.45
C GLY A 773 11.36 -4.72 -29.51
N SER A 774 11.54 -3.50 -30.04
CA SER A 774 12.68 -3.19 -30.91
C SER A 774 14.00 -3.31 -30.15
N ARG A 775 15.00 -3.92 -30.78
CA ARG A 775 16.34 -4.14 -30.22
C ARG A 775 17.42 -3.85 -31.27
N PRO A 776 18.64 -3.44 -30.89
CA PRO A 776 19.75 -3.25 -31.84
C PRO A 776 20.35 -4.60 -32.24
N GLY A 777 20.04 -5.09 -33.45
CA GLY A 777 20.55 -6.36 -33.97
C GLY A 777 22.07 -6.36 -34.24
N SER A 778 22.66 -5.17 -34.40
CA SER A 778 24.12 -4.96 -34.44
C SER A 778 24.84 -5.50 -33.19
N LEU A 779 24.25 -5.39 -32.00
CA LEU A 779 24.84 -5.93 -30.76
C LEU A 779 24.85 -7.46 -30.75
N ILE A 780 23.82 -8.09 -31.34
CA ILE A 780 23.71 -9.54 -31.49
C ILE A 780 24.76 -10.02 -32.50
N ALA A 781 24.92 -9.31 -33.63
CA ALA A 781 25.95 -9.62 -34.61
C ALA A 781 27.37 -9.47 -34.04
N GLY A 782 27.65 -8.40 -33.29
CA GLY A 782 28.94 -8.21 -32.63
C GLY A 782 29.22 -9.26 -31.55
N ALA A 783 28.21 -9.68 -30.78
CA ALA A 783 28.36 -10.76 -29.81
C ALA A 783 28.64 -12.12 -30.47
N TRP A 784 27.93 -12.44 -31.55
CA TRP A 784 28.19 -13.63 -32.36
C TRP A 784 29.59 -13.60 -32.98
N ALA A 785 30.01 -12.46 -33.53
CA ALA A 785 31.33 -12.28 -34.13
C ALA A 785 32.47 -12.46 -33.09
N ALA A 786 32.34 -11.86 -31.90
CA ALA A 786 33.32 -12.04 -30.82
C ALA A 786 33.45 -13.51 -30.40
N MET A 787 32.33 -14.22 -30.24
CA MET A 787 32.33 -15.65 -29.87
C MET A 787 32.93 -16.53 -30.96
N GLN A 788 32.67 -16.24 -32.23
CA GLN A 788 33.24 -16.96 -33.37
C GLN A 788 34.73 -16.66 -33.60
N TYR A 789 35.19 -15.44 -33.28
CA TYR A 789 36.60 -15.03 -33.41
C TYR A 789 37.47 -15.60 -32.29
N MET A 790 37.02 -15.54 -31.03
CA MET A 790 37.76 -16.12 -29.89
C MET A 790 37.82 -17.65 -29.97
N GLY A 791 36.71 -18.29 -30.36
CA GLY A 791 36.56 -19.74 -30.26
C GLY A 791 36.73 -20.27 -28.83
N GLN A 792 36.71 -21.58 -28.66
CA GLN A 792 36.92 -22.19 -27.33
C GLN A 792 38.34 -21.92 -26.80
N SER A 793 39.36 -22.07 -27.64
CA SER A 793 40.77 -21.93 -27.26
C SER A 793 41.15 -20.50 -26.84
N GLY A 794 40.60 -19.47 -27.48
CA GLY A 794 40.85 -18.08 -27.10
C GLY A 794 40.21 -17.71 -25.76
N TYR A 795 39.01 -18.23 -25.45
CA TYR A 795 38.41 -18.08 -24.12
C TYR A 795 39.15 -18.91 -23.06
N GLU A 796 39.64 -20.10 -23.38
CA GLU A 796 40.43 -20.92 -22.44
C GLU A 796 41.78 -20.25 -22.09
N ALA A 797 42.51 -19.73 -23.09
CA ALA A 797 43.73 -18.95 -22.86
C ALA A 797 43.46 -17.66 -22.07
N SER A 798 42.47 -16.86 -22.47
CA SER A 798 42.14 -15.63 -21.75
C SER A 798 41.57 -15.88 -20.34
N CYS A 799 40.98 -17.06 -20.08
CA CYS A 799 40.55 -17.46 -18.74
C CYS A 799 41.76 -17.71 -17.85
N HIS A 800 42.72 -18.53 -18.31
CA HIS A 800 44.00 -18.77 -17.63
C HIS A 800 44.70 -17.45 -17.24
N ASP A 801 44.92 -16.55 -18.20
CA ASP A 801 45.72 -15.34 -17.97
C ASP A 801 45.05 -14.38 -16.96
N ILE A 802 43.72 -14.26 -17.01
CA ILE A 802 42.94 -13.45 -16.07
C ILE A 802 42.90 -14.09 -14.68
N VAL A 803 42.85 -15.42 -14.59
CA VAL A 803 42.86 -16.17 -13.34
C VAL A 803 44.23 -16.11 -12.68
N GLU A 804 45.34 -16.27 -13.42
CA GLU A 804 46.69 -16.11 -12.87
C GLU A 804 47.01 -14.66 -12.51
N CYS A 805 46.54 -13.67 -13.28
CA CYS A 805 46.62 -12.26 -12.88
C CYS A 805 45.99 -12.02 -11.50
N ARG A 806 44.76 -12.52 -11.28
CA ARG A 806 44.08 -12.43 -9.98
C ARG A 806 44.81 -13.23 -8.91
N ARG A 807 45.29 -14.44 -9.19
CA ARG A 807 46.05 -15.28 -8.24
C ARG A 807 47.36 -14.62 -7.81
N LYS A 808 48.06 -13.94 -8.73
CA LYS A 808 49.27 -13.18 -8.44
C LYS A 808 49.01 -12.04 -7.46
N ILE A 809 47.96 -11.25 -7.70
CA ILE A 809 47.53 -10.17 -6.79
C ILE A 809 47.07 -10.74 -5.44
N GLU A 810 46.28 -11.81 -5.45
CA GLU A 810 45.81 -12.48 -4.22
C GLU A 810 46.97 -13.02 -3.37
N ASN A 811 47.94 -13.70 -3.99
CA ASN A 811 49.11 -14.25 -3.30
C ASN A 811 49.95 -13.13 -2.70
N ALA A 812 50.23 -12.06 -3.45
CA ALA A 812 50.98 -10.91 -2.95
C ALA A 812 50.29 -10.25 -1.74
N ILE A 813 48.96 -10.10 -1.76
CA ILE A 813 48.22 -9.59 -0.58
C ILE A 813 48.31 -10.58 0.60
N ARG A 814 48.18 -11.89 0.36
CA ARG A 814 48.22 -12.92 1.42
C ARG A 814 49.62 -13.18 2.00
N GLN A 815 50.69 -12.81 1.30
CA GLN A 815 52.07 -13.17 1.65
C GLN A 815 52.93 -11.95 2.02
N ASP A 816 52.74 -10.81 1.35
CA ASP A 816 53.62 -9.64 1.48
C ASP A 816 52.99 -8.45 2.23
N ILE A 817 51.68 -8.47 2.50
CA ILE A 817 50.90 -7.29 2.95
C ILE A 817 50.08 -7.63 4.21
N PRO A 818 50.70 -7.68 5.40
CA PRO A 818 50.05 -8.11 6.64
C PRO A 818 48.93 -7.16 7.12
N GLU A 819 48.87 -5.92 6.63
CA GLU A 819 47.85 -4.93 6.95
C GLU A 819 46.52 -5.20 6.24
N LEU A 820 46.50 -6.11 5.26
CA LEU A 820 45.32 -6.48 4.47
C LEU A 820 44.94 -7.95 4.65
N ARG A 821 43.66 -8.24 4.39
CA ARG A 821 43.16 -9.60 4.21
C ARG A 821 42.24 -9.70 3.00
N VAL A 822 42.44 -10.75 2.20
CA VAL A 822 41.53 -11.11 1.11
C VAL A 822 40.21 -11.63 1.69
N LEU A 823 39.08 -11.25 1.08
CA LEU A 823 37.75 -11.72 1.46
C LEU A 823 37.48 -13.08 0.81
N GLY A 824 37.32 -14.12 1.63
CA GLY A 824 36.99 -15.47 1.14
C GLY A 824 38.10 -16.14 0.32
N LYS A 825 37.66 -16.98 -0.62
CA LYS A 825 38.49 -17.70 -1.60
C LYS A 825 37.95 -17.37 -3.01
N PRO A 826 38.42 -16.29 -3.64
CA PRO A 826 38.02 -15.99 -5.01
C PRO A 826 38.53 -17.06 -5.97
N VAL A 827 37.66 -17.53 -6.86
CA VAL A 827 37.98 -18.62 -7.83
C VAL A 827 38.11 -18.14 -9.27
N ALA A 828 37.54 -16.98 -9.60
CA ALA A 828 37.52 -16.42 -10.95
C ALA A 828 38.47 -15.21 -11.08
N SER A 829 37.97 -14.07 -11.56
CA SER A 829 38.73 -12.89 -11.99
C SER A 829 38.77 -11.72 -10.98
N VAL A 830 37.96 -11.75 -9.92
CA VAL A 830 37.89 -10.67 -8.91
C VAL A 830 38.70 -11.05 -7.68
N VAL A 831 39.41 -10.10 -7.09
CA VAL A 831 39.94 -10.21 -5.72
C VAL A 831 39.54 -8.96 -4.92
N ALA A 832 38.88 -9.20 -3.79
CA ALA A 832 38.47 -8.18 -2.84
C ALA A 832 39.29 -8.29 -1.55
N PHE A 833 39.64 -7.15 -0.97
CA PHE A 833 40.45 -7.08 0.25
C PHE A 833 39.96 -6.00 1.21
N ALA A 834 40.04 -6.32 2.50
CA ALA A 834 39.75 -5.44 3.62
C ALA A 834 41.02 -5.24 4.46
N ALA A 835 40.99 -4.31 5.41
CA ALA A 835 42.03 -4.24 6.45
C ALA A 835 42.06 -5.55 7.27
N ALA A 836 43.26 -5.95 7.68
CA ALA A 836 43.46 -7.05 8.62
C ALA A 836 42.92 -6.72 10.02
N GLU A 837 42.71 -7.75 10.83
CA GLU A 837 42.26 -7.60 12.23
C GLU A 837 43.50 -7.52 13.14
N THR A 838 43.96 -6.28 13.39
CA THR A 838 45.13 -5.99 14.24
C THR A 838 44.77 -6.09 15.73
N PRO A 839 45.62 -6.71 16.58
CA PRO A 839 45.41 -6.78 18.03
C PRO A 839 45.58 -5.43 18.74
N GLU A 840 46.43 -4.55 18.18
CA GLU A 840 46.75 -3.23 18.71
C GLU A 840 46.05 -2.13 17.89
N GLY A 841 45.84 -0.97 18.49
CA GLY A 841 44.83 0.01 18.07
C GLY A 841 45.01 0.69 16.71
N GLU A 842 46.11 0.41 15.99
CA GLU A 842 46.35 0.95 14.66
C GLU A 842 45.49 0.20 13.62
N LYS A 843 44.52 0.93 13.04
CA LYS A 843 43.58 0.39 12.06
C LYS A 843 43.72 1.11 10.72
N LEU A 844 44.32 0.41 9.76
CA LEU A 844 44.35 0.84 8.37
C LEU A 844 42.92 1.05 7.84
N ASN A 845 42.64 2.23 7.28
CA ASN A 845 41.40 2.46 6.56
C ASN A 845 41.56 2.04 5.09
N VAL A 846 41.10 0.83 4.74
CA VAL A 846 41.17 0.30 3.37
C VAL A 846 40.45 1.17 2.32
N LEU A 847 39.48 2.01 2.74
CA LEU A 847 38.84 2.98 1.84
C LEU A 847 39.75 4.18 1.53
N GLU A 848 40.64 4.57 2.47
CA GLU A 848 41.68 5.58 2.22
C GLU A 848 42.69 5.05 1.19
N VAL A 849 43.10 3.78 1.33
CA VAL A 849 43.96 3.10 0.34
C VAL A 849 43.31 3.09 -1.04
N GLY A 850 41.98 2.91 -1.12
CA GLY A 850 41.22 3.02 -2.38
C GLY A 850 41.21 4.42 -2.99
N ASP A 851 41.05 5.48 -2.17
CA ASP A 851 41.12 6.87 -2.62
C ASP A 851 42.57 7.28 -3.01
N LEU A 852 43.61 6.80 -2.30
CA LEU A 852 45.03 6.98 -2.66
C LEU A 852 45.40 6.25 -3.97
N MET A 853 44.93 5.01 -4.13
CA MET A 853 45.06 4.28 -5.40
C MET A 853 44.36 5.03 -6.55
N SER A 854 43.22 5.67 -6.28
CA SER A 854 42.54 6.53 -7.25
C SER A 854 43.37 7.77 -7.64
N HIS A 855 44.15 8.34 -6.71
CA HIS A 855 45.12 9.40 -7.03
C HIS A 855 46.29 8.92 -7.90
N ARG A 856 46.61 7.61 -7.88
CA ARG A 856 47.55 6.95 -8.82
C ARG A 856 46.89 6.46 -10.11
N GLY A 857 45.64 6.84 -10.37
CA GLY A 857 44.86 6.49 -11.56
C GLY A 857 44.19 5.11 -11.53
N TRP A 858 44.17 4.42 -10.37
CA TRP A 858 43.51 3.12 -10.23
C TRP A 858 42.04 3.28 -9.85
N HIS A 859 41.14 2.93 -10.77
CA HIS A 859 39.70 2.99 -10.54
C HIS A 859 39.20 1.67 -9.94
N LEU A 860 39.32 1.56 -8.62
CA LEU A 860 38.90 0.40 -7.83
C LEU A 860 37.44 0.55 -7.35
N ASN A 861 36.76 -0.59 -7.12
CA ASN A 861 35.40 -0.57 -6.58
C ASN A 861 35.46 -0.67 -5.05
N ALA A 862 34.98 0.36 -4.35
CA ALA A 862 34.76 0.31 -2.91
C ALA A 862 33.50 -0.49 -2.53
N LEU A 863 33.54 -1.11 -1.36
CA LEU A 863 32.57 -2.06 -0.84
C LEU A 863 32.19 -1.72 0.60
N SER A 864 31.08 -2.29 1.08
CA SER A 864 30.64 -2.17 2.48
C SER A 864 30.12 -3.50 3.03
N ASN A 865 30.21 -3.63 4.37
CA ASN A 865 29.83 -4.83 5.14
C ASN A 865 30.59 -6.11 4.71
N PRO A 866 31.93 -6.17 4.87
CA PRO A 866 32.81 -5.19 5.53
C PRO A 866 33.24 -4.03 4.61
N ALA A 867 33.82 -2.97 5.19
CA ALA A 867 34.54 -1.97 4.40
C ALA A 867 35.74 -2.65 3.71
N ALA A 868 35.81 -2.52 2.39
CA ALA A 868 36.77 -3.21 1.54
C ALA A 868 36.88 -2.49 0.18
N VAL A 869 37.86 -2.89 -0.64
CA VAL A 869 37.90 -2.56 -2.07
C VAL A 869 38.15 -3.84 -2.88
N HIS A 870 37.80 -3.84 -4.18
CA HIS A 870 38.20 -4.92 -5.08
C HIS A 870 38.78 -4.42 -6.40
N ILE A 871 39.53 -5.32 -7.05
CA ILE A 871 39.86 -5.26 -8.47
C ILE A 871 39.26 -6.47 -9.20
N ALA A 872 38.53 -6.20 -10.29
CA ALA A 872 38.05 -7.19 -11.23
C ALA A 872 39.01 -7.24 -12.44
N CYS A 873 39.85 -8.27 -12.51
CA CYS A 873 40.88 -8.38 -13.54
C CYS A 873 40.26 -8.61 -14.92
N THR A 874 40.80 -7.97 -15.95
CA THR A 874 40.46 -8.19 -17.37
C THR A 874 41.74 -8.37 -18.20
N ARG A 875 41.64 -8.58 -19.53
CA ARG A 875 42.83 -8.68 -20.40
C ARG A 875 43.77 -7.47 -20.28
N LEU A 876 43.23 -6.28 -19.96
CA LEU A 876 44.02 -5.07 -19.73
C LEU A 876 44.73 -5.05 -18.36
N THR A 877 44.20 -5.74 -17.36
CA THR A 877 44.81 -5.82 -16.01
C THR A 877 46.00 -6.77 -15.97
N VAL A 878 46.00 -7.82 -16.82
CA VAL A 878 47.06 -8.85 -16.89
C VAL A 878 48.48 -8.25 -16.91
N PRO A 879 48.86 -7.36 -17.86
CA PRO A 879 50.21 -6.78 -17.89
C PRO A 879 50.51 -5.81 -16.73
N MET A 880 49.49 -5.30 -16.04
CA MET A 880 49.64 -4.28 -14.99
C MET A 880 49.69 -4.87 -13.57
N ALA A 881 49.70 -6.20 -13.42
CA ALA A 881 49.60 -6.86 -12.11
C ALA A 881 50.74 -6.49 -11.14
N ASP A 882 51.98 -6.39 -11.61
CA ASP A 882 53.12 -5.98 -10.77
C ASP A 882 53.04 -4.51 -10.36
N GLN A 883 52.64 -3.63 -11.28
CA GLN A 883 52.43 -2.21 -10.99
C GLN A 883 51.28 -2.00 -9.98
N PHE A 884 50.22 -2.82 -10.05
CA PHE A 884 49.15 -2.81 -9.05
C PHE A 884 49.68 -3.15 -7.65
N ILE A 885 50.49 -4.20 -7.54
CA ILE A 885 51.06 -4.65 -6.25
C ILE A 885 52.03 -3.60 -5.69
N ALA A 886 52.83 -2.95 -6.54
CA ALA A 886 53.72 -1.86 -6.14
C ALA A 886 52.95 -0.63 -5.66
N ASP A 887 52.00 -0.12 -6.47
CA ASP A 887 51.16 1.03 -6.10
C ASP A 887 50.34 0.75 -4.82
N LEU A 888 49.85 -0.48 -4.63
CA LEU A 888 49.11 -0.88 -3.44
C LEU A 888 49.98 -0.85 -2.18
N LYS A 889 51.22 -1.38 -2.23
CA LYS A 889 52.15 -1.35 -1.10
C LYS A 889 52.52 0.09 -0.71
N ASP A 890 52.80 0.94 -1.70
CA ASP A 890 53.05 2.37 -1.49
C ASP A 890 51.84 3.06 -0.82
N CYS A 891 50.62 2.86 -1.32
CA CYS A 891 49.42 3.50 -0.79
C CYS A 891 49.05 3.00 0.62
N ILE A 892 49.44 1.78 1.00
CA ILE A 892 49.30 1.28 2.39
C ILE A 892 50.32 1.96 3.30
N ALA A 893 51.59 2.03 2.90
CA ALA A 893 52.63 2.75 3.64
C ALA A 893 52.29 4.24 3.79
N GLU A 894 51.64 4.85 2.78
CA GLU A 894 51.14 6.22 2.87
C GLU A 894 49.92 6.37 3.79
N ALA A 895 49.00 5.40 3.84
CA ALA A 895 47.83 5.43 4.71
C ALA A 895 48.14 5.07 6.18
N HIS A 896 49.24 4.37 6.45
CA HIS A 896 49.57 3.87 7.78
C HIS A 896 49.77 5.02 8.80
N GLY A 897 49.24 4.85 10.01
CA GLY A 897 49.31 5.85 11.09
C GLY A 897 48.56 7.17 10.86
N LYS A 898 47.93 7.40 9.70
CA LYS A 898 47.20 8.63 9.40
C LYS A 898 45.71 8.52 9.74
N PRO A 899 45.05 9.61 10.21
CA PRO A 899 43.60 9.65 10.29
C PRO A 899 42.99 9.63 8.89
N ALA A 900 41.82 8.99 8.75
CA ALA A 900 41.08 8.94 7.49
C ALA A 900 40.82 10.34 6.92
N GLY A 901 41.05 10.48 5.62
CA GLY A 901 40.95 11.72 4.87
C GLY A 901 39.53 12.04 4.42
N LYS A 902 39.44 12.79 3.32
CA LYS A 902 38.17 13.29 2.74
C LYS A 902 37.94 12.77 1.32
N GLY A 903 38.49 11.60 1.02
CA GLY A 903 38.33 10.91 -0.24
C GLY A 903 36.87 10.53 -0.54
N ASN A 904 36.58 10.21 -1.81
CA ASN A 904 35.22 9.93 -2.27
C ASN A 904 34.70 8.61 -1.68
N MET A 905 35.55 7.58 -1.58
CA MET A 905 35.19 6.28 -1.02
C MET A 905 34.95 6.41 0.49
N VAL A 906 35.88 7.05 1.20
CA VAL A 906 35.76 7.30 2.65
C VAL A 906 34.49 8.08 3.00
N ALA A 907 34.22 9.18 2.29
CA ALA A 907 33.06 10.04 2.57
C ALA A 907 31.72 9.33 2.31
N LEU A 908 31.58 8.63 1.17
CA LEU A 908 30.30 8.03 0.77
C LEU A 908 29.94 6.83 1.64
N TYR A 909 30.88 5.90 1.84
CA TYR A 909 30.63 4.67 2.60
C TYR A 909 30.66 4.89 4.11
N GLY A 910 31.47 5.86 4.60
CA GLY A 910 31.43 6.31 5.99
C GLY A 910 30.07 6.92 6.36
N LEU A 911 29.48 7.75 5.49
CA LEU A 911 28.14 8.29 5.72
C LEU A 911 27.06 7.20 5.73
N GLY A 912 27.15 6.23 4.83
CA GLY A 912 26.20 5.10 4.75
C GLY A 912 26.09 4.31 6.05
N ASN A 913 27.23 4.06 6.71
CA ASN A 913 27.30 3.28 7.95
C ASN A 913 27.17 4.13 9.24
N SER A 914 27.09 5.46 9.13
CA SER A 914 27.13 6.38 10.28
C SER A 914 25.93 6.28 11.24
N SER A 915 24.77 5.82 10.78
CA SER A 915 23.52 5.78 11.55
C SER A 915 22.42 4.99 10.82
N ALA A 916 21.34 4.62 11.52
CA ALA A 916 20.16 3.97 10.92
C ALA A 916 19.40 4.84 9.88
N VAL A 917 19.79 6.10 9.69
CA VAL A 917 19.32 6.99 8.61
C VAL A 917 20.37 7.27 7.53
N GLY A 918 21.63 6.85 7.74
CA GLY A 918 22.73 6.94 6.77
C GLY A 918 22.35 6.42 5.37
N PRO A 919 21.74 5.22 5.24
CA PRO A 919 21.31 4.70 3.94
C PRO A 919 20.26 5.56 3.23
N ALA A 920 19.44 6.31 3.98
CA ALA A 920 18.46 7.24 3.40
C ALA A 920 19.13 8.56 2.93
N LEU A 921 20.19 9.01 3.61
CA LEU A 921 21.01 10.14 3.16
C LEU A 921 21.83 9.77 1.93
N VAL A 922 22.45 8.58 1.90
CA VAL A 922 23.12 8.03 0.71
C VAL A 922 22.14 7.87 -0.45
N SER A 923 20.88 7.47 -0.20
CA SER A 923 19.85 7.44 -1.24
C SER A 923 19.57 8.84 -1.83
N ARG A 924 19.51 9.90 -1.01
CA ARG A 924 19.36 11.29 -1.51
C ARG A 924 20.58 11.75 -2.32
N LEU A 925 21.79 11.43 -1.87
CA LEU A 925 23.02 11.72 -2.62
C LEU A 925 23.06 10.99 -3.97
N ALA A 926 22.65 9.72 -4.00
CA ALA A 926 22.55 8.95 -5.23
C ALA A 926 21.50 9.51 -6.20
N THR A 927 20.35 9.99 -5.70
CA THR A 927 19.39 10.72 -6.53
C THR A 927 20.01 11.99 -7.11
N MET A 928 20.63 12.85 -6.29
CA MET A 928 21.24 14.09 -6.79
C MET A 928 22.39 13.83 -7.78
N PHE A 929 23.17 12.75 -7.58
CA PHE A 929 24.16 12.30 -8.56
C PHE A 929 23.52 11.90 -9.90
N LEU A 930 22.46 11.10 -9.88
CA LEU A 930 21.73 10.70 -11.09
C LEU A 930 21.09 11.91 -11.79
N ASP A 931 20.50 12.84 -11.04
CA ASP A 931 19.96 14.10 -11.58
C ASP A 931 21.07 14.93 -12.26
N THR A 932 22.27 14.96 -11.67
CA THR A 932 23.45 15.65 -12.24
C THR A 932 23.96 15.00 -13.53
N LEU A 933 23.85 13.68 -13.71
CA LEU A 933 24.23 13.03 -14.98
C LEU A 933 23.39 13.49 -16.19
N TYR A 934 22.20 14.06 -15.95
CA TYR A 934 21.33 14.64 -16.99
C TYR A 934 21.35 16.17 -17.01
N LYS A 935 22.27 16.81 -16.28
CA LYS A 935 22.43 18.27 -16.25
C LYS A 935 23.40 18.74 -17.34
N ALA A 936 22.83 19.20 -18.45
CA ALA A 936 23.55 19.81 -19.58
C ALA A 936 23.97 21.27 -19.32
#